data_AF-A0A067NIG7-F1
#
_entry.id   AF-A0A067NIG7-F1
#
_cell.length_a   1.000
_cell.length_b   1.000
_cell.length_c   1.000
_cell.angle_alpha   90.00
_cell.angle_beta   90.00
_cell.angle_gamma   90.00
#
_symmetry.space_group_name_H-M   'P 1'
#
loop_
_entity.id
_entity.type
_entity.pdbx_description
1 polymer ?
#
loop_
_entity_poly.entity_id
_entity_poly.type
_entity_poly.pdbx_seq_one_letter_code
_entity_poly.pdbx_strand_id
1 'polypeptide(L)'
;MVRPFSLLDDVDEDIAKFCDAIRQKPGWPFKLLDESKGLAVKWAMEAQLLDDEQGINDVKLPVVQALRDLKAEASRIVALDYASQLLQPSVRAVEGQREIPFGKIDRDVANTVKFARRSKYFVTQPVELKEKLGVFVTDDLVPKSLHSELVHELDLIARTEPKDIHPGSGGKVQDLIHPSLYPYVGDISPVNPGVLLPPLKDGHFVTQQSALYNFTFSSRFSWIPSIFRISDDGTDVRIESYINGLGPRERYPHLYRVIEKVFLAVLPQLERTIEWKFEYEETASEKRWMERSEARQSTTREAWLALLKSQAKDKKAEEETEAKRRAKFTEQQIRELEHASEFYSLDDSVAAVPEKYRGRDLKVIVKAANYVLQPGKEYTGTWHMEGMPHEQIVASAIYYYEADSSINDQGLSFRRRRAETDFPNTEDYRHENFEVHFREEGDKDEEEEEDYDRDYEQDYPSDWEHTDYNASGTPVPRYTTDLATFIELGTVRATGVSSRSSQPTGRIITFPNWIQHKVAGISHSSTDSSASPAVRKILCFFLVDENQSDRPGLDLVFYHGYVTRGLKDMNVLTSADVPWQARDCNIKTLHSLLTLSFKHRIGKEIPGELRNYIVQMATEGTISREEAEKRRRDLMEDRKIKPQNHQENRFWRDGGYSLCEH
;
A
#
# COMPACT_ATOMS: atom_id res chain seq x y z
N MET A 1 37.22 -14.45 -44.40
CA MET A 1 35.91 -13.87 -44.04
C MET A 1 35.03 -14.98 -43.51
N VAL A 2 35.02 -15.18 -42.20
CA VAL A 2 34.13 -16.13 -41.52
C VAL A 2 33.22 -15.26 -40.65
N ARG A 3 31.92 -15.24 -40.96
CA ARG A 3 30.91 -14.61 -40.08
C ARG A 3 30.82 -15.45 -38.80
N PRO A 4 30.99 -14.87 -37.59
CA PRO A 4 30.80 -15.60 -36.36
C PRO A 4 29.34 -15.43 -35.85
N PHE A 5 28.82 -16.50 -35.25
CA PHE A 5 27.78 -16.55 -34.21
C PHE A 5 26.72 -15.41 -34.19
N SER A 6 25.57 -15.60 -34.86
CA SER A 6 24.36 -14.77 -34.63
C SER A 6 23.01 -15.49 -34.80
N LEU A 7 22.97 -16.81 -35.01
CA LEU A 7 21.75 -17.50 -35.43
C LEU A 7 20.81 -17.94 -34.29
N LEU A 8 21.25 -17.92 -33.03
CA LEU A 8 20.41 -18.35 -31.89
C LEU A 8 19.64 -17.19 -31.25
N ASP A 9 20.22 -15.99 -31.20
CA ASP A 9 19.56 -14.80 -30.63
C ASP A 9 18.43 -14.26 -31.53
N ASP A 10 18.57 -14.39 -32.87
CA ASP A 10 17.53 -13.97 -33.84
C ASP A 10 16.25 -14.82 -33.72
N VAL A 11 16.37 -16.12 -33.43
CA VAL A 11 15.23 -17.06 -33.38
C VAL A 11 14.35 -16.81 -32.15
N ASP A 12 14.94 -16.52 -31.01
CA ASP A 12 14.18 -16.22 -29.78
C ASP A 12 13.46 -14.85 -29.90
N GLU A 13 14.08 -13.87 -30.56
CA GLU A 13 13.46 -12.56 -30.82
C GLU A 13 12.30 -12.67 -31.82
N ASP A 14 12.44 -13.49 -32.87
CA ASP A 14 11.38 -13.74 -33.85
C ASP A 14 10.21 -14.53 -33.24
N ILE A 15 10.47 -15.48 -32.34
CA ILE A 15 9.43 -16.18 -31.59
C ILE A 15 8.69 -15.23 -30.64
N ALA A 16 9.41 -14.32 -29.97
CA ALA A 16 8.79 -13.31 -29.12
C ALA A 16 7.86 -12.39 -29.93
N LYS A 17 8.33 -11.86 -31.08
CA LYS A 17 7.51 -11.06 -32.00
C LYS A 17 6.30 -11.83 -32.52
N PHE A 18 6.46 -13.12 -32.84
CA PHE A 18 5.37 -13.99 -33.25
C PHE A 18 4.30 -14.13 -32.16
N CYS A 19 4.70 -14.36 -30.91
CA CYS A 19 3.76 -14.47 -29.80
C CYS A 19 3.00 -13.16 -29.57
N ASP A 20 3.69 -12.02 -29.64
CA ASP A 20 3.06 -10.71 -29.49
C ASP A 20 2.11 -10.39 -30.64
N ALA A 21 2.46 -10.77 -31.87
CA ALA A 21 1.58 -10.64 -33.02
C ALA A 21 0.31 -11.50 -32.90
N ILE A 22 0.39 -12.68 -32.29
CA ILE A 22 -0.80 -13.49 -31.96
C ILE A 22 -1.65 -12.76 -30.91
N ARG A 23 -1.06 -12.26 -29.83
CA ARG A 23 -1.77 -11.57 -28.74
C ARG A 23 -2.50 -10.30 -29.21
N GLN A 24 -2.01 -9.64 -30.24
CA GLN A 24 -2.67 -8.45 -30.82
C GLN A 24 -3.91 -8.79 -31.68
N LYS A 25 -4.13 -10.06 -32.06
CA LYS A 25 -5.29 -10.44 -32.89
C LYS A 25 -6.58 -10.43 -32.05
N PRO A 26 -7.69 -9.84 -32.54
CA PRO A 26 -8.96 -9.86 -31.83
C PRO A 26 -9.47 -11.29 -31.57
N GLY A 27 -9.76 -11.62 -30.32
CA GLY A 27 -10.25 -12.93 -29.90
C GLY A 27 -9.25 -14.08 -30.12
N TRP A 28 -7.94 -13.78 -30.11
CA TRP A 28 -6.88 -14.78 -30.29
C TRP A 28 -6.99 -16.01 -29.37
N PRO A 29 -7.41 -15.93 -28.09
CA PRO A 29 -7.49 -17.11 -27.23
C PRO A 29 -8.48 -18.13 -27.79
N PHE A 30 -9.65 -17.65 -28.23
CA PHE A 30 -10.67 -18.50 -28.83
C PHE A 30 -10.26 -19.05 -30.19
N LYS A 31 -9.54 -18.26 -30.98
CA LYS A 31 -9.04 -18.68 -32.31
C LYS A 31 -7.93 -19.72 -32.21
N LEU A 32 -7.04 -19.58 -31.23
CA LEU A 32 -5.91 -20.49 -31.04
C LEU A 32 -6.34 -21.85 -30.47
N LEU A 33 -7.37 -21.86 -29.61
CA LEU A 33 -7.95 -23.07 -29.04
C LEU A 33 -8.96 -23.79 -29.96
N ASP A 34 -9.42 -23.13 -31.02
CA ASP A 34 -10.32 -23.72 -32.01
C ASP A 34 -9.52 -24.64 -32.96
N GLU A 35 -9.33 -25.89 -32.55
CA GLU A 35 -8.55 -26.88 -33.31
C GLU A 35 -9.17 -27.20 -34.68
N SER A 36 -10.48 -26.93 -34.87
CA SER A 36 -11.17 -27.18 -36.14
C SER A 36 -10.64 -26.33 -37.30
N LYS A 37 -9.98 -25.21 -37.00
CA LYS A 37 -9.47 -24.26 -37.99
C LYS A 37 -7.97 -24.38 -38.27
N GLY A 38 -7.24 -25.12 -37.44
CA GLY A 38 -5.79 -25.32 -37.56
C GLY A 38 -4.98 -24.02 -37.53
N LEU A 39 -5.48 -22.96 -36.88
CA LEU A 39 -4.90 -21.62 -36.97
C LEU A 39 -3.49 -21.51 -36.38
N ALA A 40 -3.19 -22.26 -35.32
CA ALA A 40 -1.87 -22.27 -34.71
C ALA A 40 -0.76 -22.67 -35.69
N VAL A 41 -1.01 -23.71 -36.49
CA VAL A 41 -0.07 -24.21 -37.52
C VAL A 41 0.05 -23.20 -38.65
N LYS A 42 -1.09 -22.65 -39.12
CA LYS A 42 -1.11 -21.64 -40.19
C LYS A 42 -0.34 -20.38 -39.81
N TRP A 43 -0.54 -19.85 -38.60
CA TRP A 43 0.18 -18.66 -38.15
C TRP A 43 1.68 -18.90 -38.01
N ALA A 44 2.10 -20.07 -37.51
CA ALA A 44 3.53 -20.39 -37.39
C ALA A 44 4.20 -20.59 -38.75
N MET A 45 3.49 -21.15 -39.74
CA MET A 45 3.98 -21.22 -41.14
C MET A 45 4.02 -19.84 -41.80
N GLU A 46 3.01 -18.99 -41.59
CA GLU A 46 3.00 -17.59 -42.08
C GLU A 46 4.18 -16.77 -41.51
N ALA A 47 4.57 -17.05 -40.27
CA ALA A 47 5.72 -16.45 -39.61
C ALA A 47 7.07 -17.08 -39.99
N GLN A 48 7.08 -18.08 -40.90
CA GLN A 48 8.28 -18.83 -41.31
C GLN A 48 9.01 -19.53 -40.15
N LEU A 49 8.29 -19.85 -39.08
CA LEU A 49 8.81 -20.57 -37.90
C LEU A 49 8.58 -22.09 -37.99
N LEU A 50 7.70 -22.54 -38.90
CA LEU A 50 7.49 -23.94 -39.27
C LEU A 50 7.60 -24.09 -40.79
N ASP A 51 8.39 -25.07 -41.22
CA ASP A 51 8.59 -25.38 -42.64
C ASP A 51 7.39 -26.12 -43.26
N ASP A 52 6.69 -26.93 -42.47
CA ASP A 52 5.51 -27.69 -42.91
C ASP A 52 4.53 -27.97 -41.74
N GLU A 53 3.36 -28.52 -42.07
CA GLU A 53 2.34 -28.87 -41.08
C GLU A 53 2.76 -30.00 -40.13
N GLN A 54 3.75 -30.82 -40.49
CA GLN A 54 4.21 -31.96 -39.68
C GLN A 54 5.17 -31.51 -38.58
N GLY A 55 5.86 -30.39 -38.78
CA GLY A 55 6.78 -29.78 -37.82
C GLY A 55 6.14 -29.46 -36.46
N ILE A 56 4.82 -29.28 -36.38
CA ILE A 56 4.10 -29.09 -35.11
C ILE A 56 4.24 -30.28 -34.14
N ASN A 57 4.56 -31.47 -34.65
CA ASN A 57 4.74 -32.69 -33.85
C ASN A 57 6.14 -32.77 -33.22
N ASP A 58 7.10 -31.95 -33.66
CA ASP A 58 8.42 -31.91 -33.05
C ASP A 58 8.41 -31.01 -31.80
N VAL A 59 8.30 -31.67 -30.65
CA VAL A 59 8.23 -31.04 -29.34
C VAL A 59 9.50 -30.27 -28.97
N LYS A 60 10.62 -30.50 -29.69
CA LYS A 60 11.90 -29.84 -29.42
C LYS A 60 12.01 -28.47 -30.09
N LEU A 61 11.11 -28.14 -31.02
CA LEU A 61 11.13 -26.84 -31.69
C LEU A 61 10.66 -25.73 -30.74
N PRO A 62 11.43 -24.62 -30.60
CA PRO A 62 11.08 -23.51 -29.74
C PRO A 62 9.69 -22.89 -30.05
N VAL A 63 9.31 -22.79 -31.32
CA VAL A 63 7.98 -22.32 -31.73
C VAL A 63 6.84 -23.24 -31.27
N VAL A 64 7.07 -24.55 -31.21
CA VAL A 64 6.07 -25.53 -30.75
C VAL A 64 5.86 -25.40 -29.25
N GLN A 65 6.94 -25.15 -28.49
CA GLN A 65 6.85 -24.82 -27.07
C GLN A 65 6.12 -23.48 -26.85
N ALA A 66 6.46 -22.44 -27.60
CA ALA A 66 5.80 -21.14 -27.54
C ALA A 66 4.29 -21.24 -27.86
N LEU A 67 3.90 -22.05 -28.85
CA LEU A 67 2.49 -22.32 -29.16
C LEU A 67 1.76 -23.08 -28.05
N ARG A 68 2.44 -23.99 -27.35
CA ARG A 68 1.86 -24.67 -26.16
C ARG A 68 1.66 -23.69 -25.01
N ASP A 69 2.62 -22.81 -24.79
CA ASP A 69 2.53 -21.79 -23.76
C ASP A 69 1.42 -20.79 -24.09
N LEU A 70 1.30 -20.37 -25.35
CA LEU A 70 0.16 -19.58 -25.85
C LEU A 70 -1.17 -20.34 -25.74
N LYS A 71 -1.22 -21.65 -25.99
CA LYS A 71 -2.44 -22.46 -25.80
C LYS A 71 -2.78 -22.60 -24.31
N ALA A 72 -1.81 -22.70 -23.43
CA ALA A 72 -2.02 -22.74 -21.98
C ALA A 72 -2.50 -21.37 -21.46
N GLU A 73 -1.90 -20.29 -21.95
CA GLU A 73 -2.32 -18.91 -21.73
C GLU A 73 -3.77 -18.73 -22.23
N ALA A 74 -4.05 -19.08 -23.50
CA ALA A 74 -5.39 -19.05 -24.06
C ALA A 74 -6.40 -19.88 -23.26
N SER A 75 -6.01 -21.07 -22.80
CA SER A 75 -6.86 -21.95 -21.99
C SER A 75 -7.14 -21.33 -20.63
N ARG A 76 -6.16 -20.67 -20.01
CA ARG A 76 -6.34 -19.91 -18.77
C ARG A 76 -7.27 -18.72 -19.00
N ILE A 77 -7.08 -17.96 -20.08
CA ILE A 77 -7.93 -16.81 -20.44
C ILE A 77 -9.36 -17.26 -20.63
N VAL A 78 -9.56 -18.31 -21.43
CA VAL A 78 -10.88 -18.90 -21.62
C VAL A 78 -11.40 -19.44 -20.30
N ALA A 79 -10.63 -20.13 -19.46
CA ALA A 79 -11.13 -20.61 -18.17
C ALA A 79 -11.54 -19.47 -17.22
N LEU A 80 -10.80 -18.35 -17.20
CA LEU A 80 -11.12 -17.16 -16.42
C LEU A 80 -12.38 -16.45 -16.95
N ASP A 81 -12.56 -16.41 -18.27
CA ASP A 81 -13.78 -15.86 -18.92
C ASP A 81 -14.98 -16.84 -18.89
N TYR A 82 -14.73 -18.15 -18.82
CA TYR A 82 -15.71 -19.24 -19.00
C TYR A 82 -16.12 -19.91 -17.69
N ALA A 83 -15.74 -19.37 -16.52
CA ALA A 83 -16.44 -19.67 -15.28
C ALA A 83 -17.92 -19.35 -15.52
N SER A 84 -18.70 -20.39 -15.78
CA SER A 84 -20.06 -20.33 -16.28
C SER A 84 -20.99 -19.89 -15.15
N GLN A 85 -20.82 -18.67 -14.65
CA GLN A 85 -21.57 -18.15 -13.49
C GLN A 85 -23.07 -18.05 -13.79
N LEU A 86 -23.48 -18.00 -15.06
CA LEU A 86 -24.89 -17.96 -15.46
C LEU A 86 -25.61 -19.31 -15.40
N LEU A 87 -24.88 -20.43 -15.33
CA LEU A 87 -25.45 -21.79 -15.27
C LEU A 87 -25.03 -22.58 -14.03
N GLN A 88 -24.06 -22.10 -13.26
CA GLN A 88 -24.00 -22.51 -11.88
C GLN A 88 -25.22 -21.89 -11.19
N PRO A 89 -26.09 -22.66 -10.50
CA PRO A 89 -26.96 -22.04 -9.53
C PRO A 89 -26.04 -21.19 -8.68
N SER A 90 -26.27 -19.88 -8.62
CA SER A 90 -25.44 -19.00 -7.81
C SER A 90 -25.18 -19.74 -6.51
N VAL A 91 -23.92 -19.96 -6.13
CA VAL A 91 -23.60 -20.64 -4.86
C VAL A 91 -24.37 -19.97 -3.70
N ARG A 92 -24.74 -18.69 -3.89
CA ARG A 92 -25.60 -17.86 -3.05
C ARG A 92 -27.08 -18.21 -2.96
N ALA A 93 -27.64 -18.93 -3.92
CA ALA A 93 -28.99 -19.47 -3.82
C ALA A 93 -29.02 -20.70 -2.90
N VAL A 94 -27.86 -21.34 -2.67
CA VAL A 94 -27.72 -22.57 -1.88
C VAL A 94 -27.36 -22.26 -0.42
N GLU A 95 -26.55 -21.23 -0.15
CA GLU A 95 -26.40 -20.66 1.20
C GLU A 95 -27.53 -19.66 1.49
N GLY A 96 -28.74 -20.19 1.64
CA GLY A 96 -29.95 -19.41 1.89
C GLY A 96 -29.77 -18.43 3.05
N GLN A 97 -30.21 -17.18 2.83
CA GLN A 97 -30.72 -16.24 3.85
C GLN A 97 -30.10 -16.38 5.25
N ARG A 98 -28.76 -16.36 5.35
CA ARG A 98 -28.12 -16.20 6.66
C ARG A 98 -28.52 -14.82 7.17
N GLU A 99 -29.41 -14.77 8.15
CA GLU A 99 -29.82 -13.52 8.77
C GLU A 99 -28.65 -12.98 9.58
N ILE A 100 -27.97 -11.97 9.04
CA ILE A 100 -26.90 -11.28 9.74
C ILE A 100 -27.55 -10.37 10.79
N PRO A 101 -27.15 -10.45 12.08
CA PRO A 101 -27.79 -9.70 13.15
C PRO A 101 -27.33 -8.22 13.15
N PHE A 102 -27.66 -7.47 12.09
CA PHE A 102 -27.23 -6.08 11.94
C PHE A 102 -27.68 -5.19 13.10
N GLY A 103 -28.85 -5.43 13.71
CA GLY A 103 -29.26 -4.68 14.91
C GLY A 103 -28.38 -4.93 16.15
N LYS A 104 -27.65 -6.06 16.23
CA LYS A 104 -26.61 -6.27 17.25
C LYS A 104 -25.32 -5.58 16.84
N ILE A 105 -24.91 -5.74 15.58
CA ILE A 105 -23.71 -5.11 15.01
C ILE A 105 -23.77 -3.59 15.17
N ASP A 106 -24.90 -2.97 14.82
CA ASP A 106 -25.09 -1.52 14.91
C ASP A 106 -24.91 -1.00 16.35
N ARG A 107 -25.50 -1.69 17.34
CA ARG A 107 -25.31 -1.35 18.76
C ARG A 107 -23.87 -1.54 19.22
N ASP A 108 -23.24 -2.66 18.85
CA ASP A 108 -21.86 -2.96 19.25
C ASP A 108 -20.89 -1.93 18.64
N VAL A 109 -21.10 -1.56 17.37
CA VAL A 109 -20.30 -0.53 16.67
C VAL A 109 -20.51 0.83 17.32
N ALA A 110 -21.76 1.24 17.58
CA ALA A 110 -22.04 2.51 18.26
C ALA A 110 -21.33 2.59 19.63
N ASN A 111 -21.40 1.52 20.41
CA ASN A 111 -20.70 1.41 21.70
C ASN A 111 -19.19 1.55 21.57
N THR A 112 -18.58 0.87 20.61
CA THR A 112 -17.14 0.98 20.39
C THR A 112 -16.74 2.38 19.90
N VAL A 113 -17.54 3.01 19.03
CA VAL A 113 -17.26 4.38 18.58
C VAL A 113 -17.38 5.38 19.74
N LYS A 114 -18.37 5.23 20.64
CA LYS A 114 -18.45 6.04 21.87
C LYS A 114 -17.18 5.92 22.71
N PHE A 115 -16.71 4.69 22.90
CA PHE A 115 -15.49 4.42 23.64
C PHE A 115 -14.26 5.02 22.95
N ALA A 116 -14.09 4.81 21.65
CA ALA A 116 -12.97 5.37 20.88
C ALA A 116 -12.91 6.90 20.88
N ARG A 117 -14.07 7.57 20.88
CA ARG A 117 -14.15 9.03 20.91
C ARG A 117 -13.89 9.63 22.29
N ARG A 118 -14.26 8.94 23.37
CA ARG A 118 -14.20 9.48 24.74
C ARG A 118 -13.05 8.97 25.58
N SER A 119 -12.58 7.76 25.31
CA SER A 119 -11.41 7.21 25.98
C SER A 119 -10.18 8.04 25.63
N LYS A 120 -9.38 8.34 26.65
CA LYS A 120 -8.12 9.04 26.48
C LYS A 120 -6.99 8.09 26.09
N TYR A 121 -7.09 6.82 26.49
CA TYR A 121 -6.02 5.84 26.36
C TYR A 121 -6.32 4.70 25.38
N PHE A 122 -7.45 4.70 24.67
CA PHE A 122 -7.79 3.62 23.74
C PHE A 122 -7.14 3.80 22.36
N VAL A 123 -7.32 4.95 21.71
CA VAL A 123 -6.61 5.29 20.48
C VAL A 123 -5.29 5.96 20.86
N THR A 124 -4.17 5.31 20.60
CA THR A 124 -2.85 5.72 21.13
C THR A 124 -1.81 5.82 20.04
N GLN A 125 -0.76 6.60 20.26
CA GLN A 125 0.42 6.57 19.38
C GLN A 125 1.33 5.41 19.80
N PRO A 126 1.91 4.68 18.83
CA PRO A 126 2.84 3.59 19.12
C PRO A 126 4.09 4.13 19.82
N VAL A 127 4.53 3.44 20.87
CA VAL A 127 5.71 3.81 21.66
C VAL A 127 7.02 3.41 20.99
N GLU A 128 6.93 2.54 19.99
CA GLU A 128 8.04 2.01 19.20
C GLU A 128 8.58 3.04 18.19
N LEU A 129 7.83 4.11 17.93
CA LEU A 129 8.26 5.17 17.01
C LEU A 129 9.04 6.26 17.74
N LYS A 130 10.15 6.68 17.13
CA LYS A 130 11.02 7.76 17.63
C LYS A 130 10.34 9.12 17.66
N GLU A 131 9.39 9.35 16.77
CA GLU A 131 8.69 10.62 16.61
C GLU A 131 7.17 10.45 16.55
N LYS A 132 6.45 11.50 16.93
CA LYS A 132 4.98 11.57 16.89
C LYS A 132 4.51 12.16 15.56
N LEU A 133 4.14 11.28 14.64
CA LEU A 133 3.82 11.64 13.25
C LEU A 133 2.37 11.38 12.86
N GLY A 134 1.47 11.34 13.84
CA GLY A 134 0.07 11.04 13.60
C GLY A 134 -0.20 9.57 13.29
N VAL A 135 0.76 8.69 13.61
CA VAL A 135 0.53 7.24 13.57
C VAL A 135 -0.24 6.85 14.83
N PHE A 136 -1.38 6.19 14.67
CA PHE A 136 -2.17 5.70 15.78
C PHE A 136 -2.41 4.19 15.68
N VAL A 137 -2.56 3.56 16.84
CA VAL A 137 -2.90 2.15 17.00
C VAL A 137 -4.09 1.98 17.94
N THR A 138 -4.91 0.98 17.64
CA THR A 138 -5.92 0.43 18.55
C THR A 138 -5.97 -1.07 18.41
N ASP A 139 -6.30 -1.75 19.50
CA ASP A 139 -6.54 -3.19 19.53
C ASP A 139 -8.04 -3.45 19.80
N ASP A 140 -8.63 -4.42 19.10
CA ASP A 140 -10.04 -4.82 19.24
C ASP A 140 -11.08 -3.68 19.01
N LEU A 141 -10.75 -2.68 18.19
CA LEU A 141 -11.69 -1.60 17.85
C LEU A 141 -12.89 -2.11 17.02
N VAL A 142 -12.74 -3.19 16.26
CA VAL A 142 -13.87 -3.79 15.54
C VAL A 142 -14.54 -4.82 16.46
N PRO A 143 -15.81 -4.64 16.85
CA PRO A 143 -16.47 -5.57 17.77
C PRO A 143 -16.58 -6.96 17.17
N LYS A 144 -16.50 -8.00 18.01
CA LYS A 144 -16.50 -9.42 17.61
C LYS A 144 -17.67 -9.79 16.68
N SER A 145 -18.85 -9.20 16.91
CA SER A 145 -20.04 -9.40 16.06
C SER A 145 -19.84 -8.95 14.63
N LEU A 146 -19.12 -7.85 14.40
CA LEU A 146 -18.78 -7.34 13.09
C LEU A 146 -17.57 -8.08 12.48
N HIS A 147 -16.54 -8.33 13.30
CA HIS A 147 -15.33 -9.04 12.87
C HIS A 147 -15.64 -10.44 12.32
N SER A 148 -16.53 -11.19 12.97
CA SER A 148 -16.89 -12.55 12.52
C SER A 148 -17.57 -12.54 11.16
N GLU A 149 -18.38 -11.52 10.86
CA GLU A 149 -19.02 -11.36 9.55
C GLU A 149 -18.02 -10.92 8.48
N LEU A 150 -17.07 -10.04 8.83
CA LEU A 150 -15.99 -9.63 7.92
C LEU A 150 -15.14 -10.82 7.48
N VAL A 151 -14.69 -11.64 8.44
CA VAL A 151 -13.89 -12.85 8.14
C VAL A 151 -14.68 -13.78 7.23
N HIS A 152 -15.96 -14.04 7.55
CA HIS A 152 -16.81 -14.91 6.76
C HIS A 152 -16.96 -14.45 5.31
N GLU A 153 -17.35 -13.18 5.10
CA GLU A 153 -17.60 -12.63 3.77
C GLU A 153 -16.32 -12.55 2.92
N LEU A 154 -15.19 -12.15 3.50
CA LEU A 154 -13.90 -12.12 2.78
C LEU A 154 -13.35 -13.53 2.49
N ASP A 155 -13.59 -14.51 3.38
CA ASP A 155 -13.23 -15.90 3.10
C ASP A 155 -14.13 -16.53 2.02
N LEU A 156 -15.37 -16.05 1.88
CA LEU A 156 -16.23 -16.44 0.76
C LEU A 156 -15.65 -15.94 -0.56
N ILE A 157 -15.20 -14.68 -0.63
CA ILE A 157 -14.48 -14.14 -1.80
C ILE A 157 -13.25 -15.01 -2.11
N ALA A 158 -12.40 -15.25 -1.11
CA ALA A 158 -11.15 -15.99 -1.29
C ALA A 158 -11.34 -17.41 -1.83
N ARG A 159 -12.51 -18.04 -1.57
CA ARG A 159 -12.85 -19.40 -1.98
C ARG A 159 -13.63 -19.48 -3.29
N THR A 160 -14.46 -18.49 -3.61
CA THR A 160 -15.42 -18.56 -4.72
C THR A 160 -14.99 -17.78 -5.95
N GLU A 161 -14.25 -16.69 -5.78
CA GLU A 161 -13.76 -15.89 -6.89
C GLU A 161 -12.45 -16.48 -7.47
N PRO A 162 -12.14 -16.19 -8.76
CA PRO A 162 -10.84 -16.52 -9.33
C PRO A 162 -9.70 -15.98 -8.46
N LYS A 163 -8.70 -16.83 -8.18
CA LYS A 163 -7.55 -16.45 -7.35
C LYS A 163 -6.75 -15.34 -8.02
N ASP A 164 -6.82 -14.15 -7.45
CA ASP A 164 -5.97 -13.03 -7.83
C ASP A 164 -4.68 -13.08 -7.03
N ILE A 165 -3.59 -13.46 -7.68
CA ILE A 165 -2.26 -13.46 -7.07
C ILE A 165 -1.57 -12.16 -7.43
N HIS A 166 -1.14 -11.48 -6.37
CA HIS A 166 -0.45 -10.21 -6.47
C HIS A 166 0.86 -10.34 -7.26
N PRO A 167 1.10 -9.52 -8.30
CA PRO A 167 2.31 -9.64 -9.11
C PRO A 167 3.56 -9.33 -8.29
N GLY A 168 4.67 -10.02 -8.57
CA GLY A 168 5.93 -9.86 -7.83
C GLY A 168 5.97 -10.50 -6.44
N SER A 169 4.83 -10.92 -5.86
CA SER A 169 4.79 -11.54 -4.51
C SER A 169 5.37 -12.96 -4.44
N GLY A 170 5.67 -13.59 -5.59
CA GLY A 170 6.07 -14.99 -5.67
C GLY A 170 4.96 -15.97 -5.23
N GLY A 171 3.68 -15.58 -5.39
CA GLY A 171 2.53 -16.41 -5.01
C GLY A 171 2.10 -16.30 -3.54
N LYS A 172 2.69 -15.37 -2.78
CA LYS A 172 2.50 -15.25 -1.33
C LYS A 172 1.39 -14.29 -0.93
N VAL A 173 0.93 -13.43 -1.83
CA VAL A 173 -0.13 -12.45 -1.56
C VAL A 173 -1.28 -12.70 -2.51
N GLN A 174 -2.45 -12.99 -1.93
CA GLN A 174 -3.71 -13.11 -2.64
C GLN A 174 -4.51 -11.83 -2.43
N ASP A 175 -4.76 -11.11 -3.52
CA ASP A 175 -5.61 -9.94 -3.53
C ASP A 175 -7.08 -10.39 -3.48
N LEU A 176 -7.86 -9.87 -2.53
CA LEU A 176 -9.32 -10.07 -2.48
C LEU A 176 -10.04 -8.86 -3.08
N ILE A 177 -9.54 -7.67 -2.76
CA ILE A 177 -9.95 -6.39 -3.32
C ILE A 177 -8.66 -5.60 -3.54
N HIS A 178 -8.39 -5.17 -4.78
CA HIS A 178 -7.18 -4.38 -5.05
C HIS A 178 -7.45 -3.25 -6.05
N PRO A 179 -7.07 -2.00 -5.72
CA PRO A 179 -7.37 -0.84 -6.56
C PRO A 179 -6.64 -0.85 -7.92
N SER A 180 -5.47 -1.49 -8.00
CA SER A 180 -4.71 -1.64 -9.26
C SER A 180 -5.29 -2.64 -10.27
N LEU A 181 -6.35 -3.39 -9.94
CA LEU A 181 -6.88 -4.39 -10.88
C LEU A 181 -7.66 -3.74 -12.03
N TYR A 182 -8.51 -2.76 -11.71
CA TYR A 182 -9.27 -1.98 -12.71
C TYR A 182 -8.97 -0.49 -12.52
N PRO A 183 -7.73 -0.03 -12.78
CA PRO A 183 -7.38 1.38 -12.65
C PRO A 183 -8.07 2.20 -13.76
N TYR A 184 -8.25 3.49 -13.52
CA TYR A 184 -8.52 4.44 -14.59
C TYR A 184 -7.24 4.62 -15.43
N VAL A 185 -7.38 4.60 -16.75
CA VAL A 185 -6.29 4.86 -17.68
C VAL A 185 -6.62 6.16 -18.44
N GLY A 186 -5.71 7.14 -18.37
CA GLY A 186 -5.85 8.43 -19.02
C GLY A 186 -6.19 8.29 -20.51
N ASP A 187 -7.21 9.02 -20.95
CA ASP A 187 -7.76 9.05 -22.31
C ASP A 187 -8.26 7.70 -22.88
N ILE A 188 -8.31 6.63 -22.07
CA ILE A 188 -8.67 5.27 -22.50
C ILE A 188 -9.88 4.74 -21.75
N SER A 189 -9.93 4.89 -20.42
CA SER A 189 -11.04 4.38 -19.63
C SER A 189 -12.31 5.22 -19.88
N PRO A 190 -13.49 4.58 -20.05
CA PRO A 190 -14.73 5.32 -20.22
C PRO A 190 -15.07 6.12 -18.96
N VAL A 191 -15.80 7.22 -19.15
CA VAL A 191 -16.33 8.05 -18.06
C VAL A 191 -17.79 8.38 -18.34
N ASN A 192 -18.57 8.60 -17.28
CA ASN A 192 -19.96 8.99 -17.39
C ASN A 192 -20.08 10.36 -18.08
N PRO A 193 -21.14 10.60 -18.88
CA PRO A 193 -21.35 11.88 -19.54
C PRO A 193 -21.41 13.04 -18.53
N GLY A 194 -20.70 14.13 -18.82
CA GLY A 194 -20.69 15.34 -17.98
C GLY A 194 -19.66 15.35 -16.84
N VAL A 195 -18.91 14.26 -16.65
CA VAL A 195 -17.79 14.22 -15.71
C VAL A 195 -16.66 15.15 -16.19
N LEU A 196 -16.16 15.99 -15.28
CA LEU A 196 -14.96 16.78 -15.52
C LEU A 196 -13.73 15.87 -15.43
N LEU A 197 -12.97 15.77 -16.52
CA LEU A 197 -11.75 14.97 -16.56
C LEU A 197 -10.57 15.70 -15.90
N PRO A 198 -9.67 14.95 -15.22
CA PRO A 198 -8.45 15.52 -14.67
C PRO A 198 -7.51 16.01 -15.77
N PRO A 199 -6.68 17.03 -15.48
CA PRO A 199 -5.69 17.51 -16.42
C PRO A 199 -4.63 16.43 -16.68
N LEU A 200 -4.48 16.08 -17.95
CA LEU A 200 -3.46 15.15 -18.42
C LEU A 200 -2.48 15.86 -19.34
N LYS A 201 -1.20 15.50 -19.23
CA LYS A 201 -0.15 15.89 -20.18
C LYS A 201 0.26 14.66 -20.97
N ASP A 202 -0.03 14.66 -22.28
CA ASP A 202 0.24 13.54 -23.17
C ASP A 202 -0.31 12.20 -22.64
N GLY A 203 -1.53 12.22 -22.09
CA GLY A 203 -2.21 11.06 -21.49
C GLY A 203 -1.68 10.63 -20.11
N HIS A 204 -0.85 11.45 -19.45
CA HIS A 204 -0.29 11.17 -18.14
C HIS A 204 -0.71 12.22 -17.11
N PHE A 205 -0.95 11.74 -15.89
CA PHE A 205 -1.00 12.57 -14.69
C PHE A 205 0.42 13.01 -14.35
N VAL A 206 0.66 14.31 -14.17
CA VAL A 206 2.00 14.84 -13.87
C VAL A 206 1.94 15.71 -12.63
N THR A 207 2.76 15.36 -11.64
CA THR A 207 2.92 16.12 -10.39
C THR A 207 4.42 16.28 -10.08
N GLN A 208 4.76 17.24 -9.21
CA GLN A 208 6.15 17.47 -8.81
C GLN A 208 6.25 17.49 -7.29
N GLN A 209 7.26 16.82 -6.73
CA GLN A 209 7.65 17.03 -5.34
C GLN A 209 9.02 17.71 -5.26
N SER A 210 9.10 18.72 -4.42
CA SER A 210 10.31 19.47 -4.10
C SER A 210 10.74 19.18 -2.66
N ALA A 211 11.97 18.72 -2.48
CA ALA A 211 12.66 18.66 -1.19
C ALA A 211 14.08 19.21 -1.41
N LEU A 212 15.12 18.55 -0.87
CA LEU A 212 16.52 18.77 -1.26
C LEU A 212 16.73 18.65 -2.79
N TYR A 213 15.91 17.81 -3.44
CA TYR A 213 15.88 17.65 -4.89
C TYR A 213 14.43 17.67 -5.39
N ASN A 214 14.26 18.04 -6.66
CA ASN A 214 12.97 18.04 -7.34
C ASN A 214 12.74 16.71 -8.06
N PHE A 215 11.58 16.09 -7.85
CA PHE A 215 11.16 14.85 -8.50
C PHE A 215 9.86 15.11 -9.26
N THR A 216 9.82 14.67 -10.51
CA THR A 216 8.59 14.68 -11.30
C THR A 216 7.99 13.29 -11.31
N PHE A 217 6.74 13.18 -10.91
CA PHE A 217 5.96 11.95 -10.96
C PHE A 217 5.05 12.00 -12.18
N SER A 218 5.08 10.94 -12.97
CA SER A 218 4.26 10.79 -14.16
C SER A 218 3.65 9.40 -14.17
N SER A 219 2.35 9.28 -14.40
CA SER A 219 1.69 7.99 -14.55
C SER A 219 0.51 8.07 -15.50
N ARG A 220 0.27 7.00 -16.26
CA ARG A 220 -0.97 6.86 -17.07
C ARG A 220 -2.19 6.46 -16.25
N PHE A 221 -1.96 6.01 -15.02
CA PHE A 221 -2.95 5.29 -14.24
C PHE A 221 -3.37 6.07 -12.99
N SER A 222 -4.65 5.98 -12.66
CA SER A 222 -5.19 6.43 -11.38
C SER A 222 -6.05 5.34 -10.77
N TRP A 223 -5.90 5.14 -9.46
CA TRP A 223 -6.86 4.44 -8.64
C TRP A 223 -8.12 5.29 -8.52
N ILE A 224 -9.24 4.58 -8.35
CA ILE A 224 -10.58 5.15 -8.37
C ILE A 224 -11.20 4.90 -6.99
N PRO A 225 -11.28 5.89 -6.10
CA PRO A 225 -11.99 5.77 -4.83
C PRO A 225 -13.50 5.56 -5.01
N SER A 226 -14.09 4.95 -4.00
CA SER A 226 -15.54 4.85 -3.83
C SER A 226 -16.07 6.00 -2.99
N ILE A 227 -17.35 6.33 -3.16
CA ILE A 227 -18.04 7.38 -2.40
C ILE A 227 -18.65 6.75 -1.15
N PHE A 228 -18.17 7.20 0.01
CA PHE A 228 -18.66 6.81 1.34
C PHE A 228 -19.42 8.00 1.92
N ARG A 229 -20.75 7.95 1.88
CA ARG A 229 -21.64 8.97 2.41
C ARG A 229 -21.85 8.76 3.91
N ILE A 230 -21.55 9.78 4.70
CA ILE A 230 -21.87 9.82 6.13
C ILE A 230 -23.31 10.29 6.29
N SER A 231 -24.08 9.66 7.16
CA SER A 231 -25.46 10.08 7.46
C SER A 231 -25.51 11.50 8.04
N ASP A 232 -26.65 12.18 7.90
CA ASP A 232 -26.80 13.57 8.37
C ASP A 232 -26.68 13.69 9.90
N ASP A 233 -27.03 12.65 10.64
CA ASP A 233 -26.83 12.56 12.09
C ASP A 233 -25.41 12.10 12.48
N GLY A 234 -24.61 11.64 11.51
CA GLY A 234 -23.25 11.15 11.70
C GLY A 234 -23.16 9.77 12.34
N THR A 235 -24.25 9.00 12.46
CA THR A 235 -24.24 7.70 13.16
C THR A 235 -24.03 6.50 12.24
N ASP A 236 -24.05 6.70 10.91
CA ASP A 236 -23.91 5.63 9.93
C ASP A 236 -23.11 6.05 8.69
N VAL A 237 -22.64 5.06 7.94
CA VAL A 237 -21.94 5.25 6.66
C VAL A 237 -22.58 4.36 5.59
N ARG A 238 -22.70 4.91 4.38
CA ARG A 238 -23.23 4.23 3.20
C ARG A 238 -22.28 4.37 2.03
N ILE A 239 -21.93 3.25 1.39
CA ILE A 239 -21.16 3.31 0.13
C ILE A 239 -22.14 3.49 -1.03
N GLU A 240 -22.07 4.65 -1.70
CA GLU A 240 -22.99 5.09 -2.75
C GLU A 240 -22.56 4.67 -4.16
N SER A 241 -21.28 4.35 -4.36
CA SER A 241 -20.73 3.88 -5.62
C SER A 241 -20.11 2.48 -5.49
N TYR A 242 -19.66 1.87 -6.58
CA TYR A 242 -19.06 0.52 -6.50
C TYR A 242 -17.64 0.56 -5.92
N ILE A 243 -17.22 -0.50 -5.21
CA ILE A 243 -15.84 -0.68 -4.75
C ILE A 243 -14.99 -1.21 -5.91
N ASN A 244 -13.93 -0.48 -6.26
CA ASN A 244 -13.02 -0.91 -7.32
C ASN A 244 -12.35 -2.25 -6.95
N GLY A 245 -12.30 -3.19 -7.90
CA GLY A 245 -11.85 -4.56 -7.65
C GLY A 245 -12.91 -5.51 -7.07
N LEU A 246 -13.98 -5.00 -6.44
CA LEU A 246 -15.11 -5.81 -5.95
C LEU A 246 -16.32 -5.75 -6.90
N GLY A 247 -16.53 -4.62 -7.59
CA GLY A 247 -17.68 -4.39 -8.46
C GLY A 247 -18.92 -3.96 -7.68
N PRO A 248 -20.11 -3.90 -8.31
CA PRO A 248 -21.29 -3.23 -7.76
C PRO A 248 -21.88 -3.93 -6.53
N ARG A 249 -22.64 -3.19 -5.73
CA ARG A 249 -23.20 -3.63 -4.45
C ARG A 249 -24.04 -4.89 -4.54
N GLU A 250 -24.82 -5.02 -5.61
CA GLU A 250 -25.73 -6.14 -5.85
C GLU A 250 -24.97 -7.46 -5.88
N ARG A 251 -23.67 -7.43 -6.21
CA ARG A 251 -22.80 -8.59 -6.10
C ARG A 251 -22.44 -8.90 -4.66
N TYR A 252 -22.31 -8.00 -3.70
CA TYR A 252 -21.93 -8.39 -2.33
C TYR A 252 -22.63 -7.52 -1.28
N PRO A 253 -23.98 -7.56 -1.19
CA PRO A 253 -24.72 -6.61 -0.37
C PRO A 253 -24.34 -6.66 1.13
N HIS A 254 -24.08 -7.87 1.64
CA HIS A 254 -23.65 -8.09 3.02
C HIS A 254 -22.22 -7.59 3.27
N LEU A 255 -21.25 -8.02 2.46
CA LEU A 255 -19.86 -7.54 2.55
C LEU A 255 -19.77 -6.01 2.50
N TYR A 256 -20.51 -5.36 1.60
CA TYR A 256 -20.54 -3.89 1.58
C TYR A 256 -21.04 -3.29 2.90
N ARG A 257 -22.12 -3.84 3.48
CA ARG A 257 -22.63 -3.35 4.76
C ARG A 257 -21.64 -3.60 5.90
N VAL A 258 -20.91 -4.70 5.86
CA VAL A 258 -19.83 -5.00 6.80
C VAL A 258 -18.68 -3.98 6.64
N ILE A 259 -18.24 -3.69 5.41
CA ILE A 259 -17.18 -2.69 5.13
C ILE A 259 -17.60 -1.29 5.62
N GLU A 260 -18.85 -0.88 5.39
CA GLU A 260 -19.42 0.38 5.92
C GLU A 260 -19.25 0.48 7.45
N LYS A 261 -19.61 -0.61 8.16
CA LYS A 261 -19.54 -0.65 9.62
C LYS A 261 -18.12 -0.68 10.15
N VAL A 262 -17.21 -1.38 9.46
CA VAL A 262 -15.79 -1.38 9.82
C VAL A 262 -15.21 0.02 9.62
N PHE A 263 -15.51 0.67 8.50
CA PHE A 263 -15.07 2.03 8.25
C PHE A 263 -15.58 3.01 9.32
N LEU A 264 -16.87 2.93 9.69
CA LEU A 264 -17.44 3.75 10.76
C LEU A 264 -16.71 3.54 12.10
N ALA A 265 -16.34 2.30 12.45
CA ALA A 265 -15.57 1.99 13.66
C ALA A 265 -14.15 2.57 13.62
N VAL A 266 -13.50 2.55 12.45
CA VAL A 266 -12.13 3.07 12.22
C VAL A 266 -12.09 4.61 12.19
N LEU A 267 -13.19 5.26 11.79
CA LEU A 267 -13.25 6.68 11.49
C LEU A 267 -12.71 7.61 12.61
N PRO A 268 -13.01 7.40 13.91
CA PRO A 268 -12.45 8.23 14.98
C PRO A 268 -10.91 8.23 15.02
N GLN A 269 -10.28 7.11 14.67
CA GLN A 269 -8.82 6.99 14.64
C GLN A 269 -8.23 7.63 13.37
N LEU A 270 -8.91 7.50 12.22
CA LEU A 270 -8.55 8.22 11.00
C LEU A 270 -8.66 9.74 11.18
N GLU A 271 -9.72 10.23 11.83
CA GLU A 271 -9.89 11.65 12.16
C GLU A 271 -8.68 12.18 12.94
N ARG A 272 -8.23 11.47 13.99
CA ARG A 272 -7.03 11.84 14.76
C ARG A 272 -5.76 11.85 13.91
N THR A 273 -5.65 10.95 12.94
CA THR A 273 -4.51 10.86 12.03
C THR A 273 -4.44 12.09 11.11
N ILE A 274 -5.58 12.50 10.55
CA ILE A 274 -5.69 13.63 9.61
C ILE A 274 -5.57 14.98 10.34
N GLU A 275 -6.13 15.07 11.54
CA GLU A 275 -6.06 16.27 12.37
C GLU A 275 -4.69 16.46 13.04
N TRP A 276 -3.83 15.43 12.98
CA TRP A 276 -2.49 15.51 13.57
C TRP A 276 -1.63 16.53 12.84
N LYS A 277 -1.03 17.43 13.62
CA LYS A 277 -0.03 18.38 13.12
C LYS A 277 1.32 17.97 13.65
N PHE A 278 2.29 17.85 12.75
CA PHE A 278 3.67 17.64 13.13
C PHE A 278 4.21 18.90 13.80
N GLU A 279 4.75 18.74 15.00
CA GLU A 279 5.46 19.77 15.74
C GLU A 279 6.83 19.19 16.09
N TYR A 280 7.89 19.89 15.68
CA TYR A 280 9.24 19.48 16.00
C TYR A 280 9.51 19.75 17.49
N GLU A 281 9.80 18.68 18.23
CA GLU A 281 10.19 18.73 19.64
C GLU A 281 11.69 18.45 19.73
N GLU A 282 12.48 19.42 20.19
CA GLU A 282 13.92 19.23 20.42
C GLU A 282 14.13 18.11 21.45
N THR A 283 14.87 17.08 21.05
CA THR A 283 15.09 15.88 21.88
C THR A 283 16.21 16.11 22.90
N ALA A 284 16.21 15.35 24.00
CA ALA A 284 17.30 15.43 24.97
C ALA A 284 18.65 15.01 24.36
N SER A 285 18.64 14.10 23.38
CA SER A 285 19.83 13.72 22.61
C SER A 285 20.39 14.89 21.81
N GLU A 286 19.52 15.68 21.17
CA GLU A 286 19.92 16.91 20.45
C GLU A 286 20.49 17.96 21.41
N LYS A 287 19.89 18.16 22.58
CA LYS A 287 20.45 19.06 23.61
C LYS A 287 21.85 18.64 24.07
N ARG A 288 22.02 17.36 24.40
CA ARG A 288 23.32 16.80 24.78
C ARG A 288 24.36 16.99 23.68
N TRP A 289 23.92 16.86 22.42
CA TRP A 289 24.75 17.11 21.26
C TRP A 289 25.19 18.57 21.19
N MET A 290 24.25 19.52 21.33
CA MET A 290 24.54 20.96 21.25
C MET A 290 25.52 21.38 22.35
N GLU A 291 25.31 20.92 23.58
CA GLU A 291 26.21 21.15 24.71
C GLU A 291 27.64 20.64 24.42
N ARG A 292 27.78 19.42 23.85
CA ARG A 292 29.09 18.88 23.46
C ARG A 292 29.72 19.70 22.34
N SER A 293 28.92 20.13 21.35
CA SER A 293 29.38 20.91 20.21
C SER A 293 29.90 22.29 20.62
N GLU A 294 29.31 22.89 21.65
CA GLU A 294 29.80 24.13 22.26
C GLU A 294 31.04 23.89 23.13
N ALA A 295 30.99 22.91 24.03
CA ALA A 295 32.06 22.64 24.99
C ALA A 295 33.41 22.31 24.32
N ARG A 296 33.39 21.63 23.16
CA ARG A 296 34.62 21.25 22.45
C ARG A 296 35.51 22.44 22.06
N GLN A 297 34.94 23.65 21.90
CA GLN A 297 35.68 24.81 21.42
C GLN A 297 36.70 25.32 22.46
N SER A 298 36.51 24.98 23.74
CA SER A 298 37.37 25.45 24.83
C SER A 298 37.24 24.57 26.08
N THR A 299 37.76 23.34 26.04
CA THR A 299 37.72 22.41 27.19
C THR A 299 39.09 21.86 27.56
N THR A 300 39.27 21.47 28.83
CA THR A 300 40.34 20.54 29.24
C THR A 300 39.85 19.10 29.14
N ARG A 301 40.78 18.13 29.11
CA ARG A 301 40.43 16.70 29.06
C ARG A 301 39.58 16.26 30.25
N GLU A 302 39.88 16.78 31.43
CA GLU A 302 39.15 16.48 32.66
C GLU A 302 37.72 17.02 32.63
N ALA A 303 37.52 18.26 32.15
CA ALA A 303 36.20 18.85 31.99
C ALA A 303 35.36 18.11 30.95
N TRP A 304 35.98 17.65 29.85
CA TRP A 304 35.29 16.86 28.82
C TRP A 304 34.80 15.52 29.37
N LEU A 305 35.66 14.75 30.03
CA LEU A 305 35.28 13.46 30.64
C LEU A 305 34.21 13.64 31.73
N ALA A 306 34.25 14.75 32.48
CA ALA A 306 33.22 15.07 33.46
C ALA A 306 31.86 15.36 32.81
N LEU A 307 31.84 16.11 31.69
CA LEU A 307 30.63 16.38 30.91
C LEU A 307 30.00 15.07 30.40
N LEU A 308 30.79 14.20 29.76
CA LEU A 308 30.33 12.90 29.25
C LEU A 308 29.71 12.05 30.36
N LYS A 309 30.36 12.00 31.53
CA LYS A 309 29.87 11.25 32.69
C LYS A 309 28.56 11.82 33.23
N SER A 310 28.41 13.15 33.24
CA SER A 310 27.15 13.82 33.63
C SER A 310 26.04 13.42 32.66
N GLN A 311 26.26 13.60 31.37
CA GLN A 311 25.25 13.30 30.35
C GLN A 311 24.87 11.81 30.30
N ALA A 312 25.79 10.89 30.56
CA ALA A 312 25.49 9.47 30.69
C ALA A 312 24.54 9.19 31.89
N LYS A 313 24.72 9.91 33.00
CA LYS A 313 23.82 9.84 34.15
C LYS A 313 22.46 10.44 33.82
N ASP A 314 22.42 11.56 33.12
CA ASP A 314 21.18 12.23 32.72
C ASP A 314 20.37 11.37 31.76
N LYS A 315 21.01 10.74 30.76
CA LYS A 315 20.39 9.77 29.85
C LYS A 315 19.75 8.60 30.60
N LYS A 316 20.46 8.02 31.58
CA LYS A 316 19.90 6.94 32.39
C LYS A 316 18.70 7.39 33.23
N ALA A 317 18.75 8.59 33.80
CA ALA A 317 17.64 9.14 34.57
C ALA A 317 16.41 9.46 33.69
N GLU A 318 16.65 9.90 32.46
CA GLU A 318 15.63 10.09 31.42
C GLU A 318 14.94 8.75 31.07
N GLU A 319 15.71 7.71 30.75
CA GLU A 319 15.19 6.37 30.44
C GLU A 319 14.31 5.80 31.58
N GLU A 320 14.74 5.97 32.84
CA GLU A 320 13.95 5.58 34.02
C GLU A 320 12.66 6.39 34.15
N THR A 321 12.69 7.69 33.86
CA THR A 321 11.53 8.58 33.92
C THR A 321 10.51 8.24 32.84
N GLU A 322 10.98 8.00 31.62
CA GLU A 322 10.14 7.54 30.51
C GLU A 322 9.54 6.16 30.78
N ALA A 323 10.31 5.23 31.33
CA ALA A 323 9.82 3.90 31.73
C ALA A 323 8.68 4.01 32.75
N LYS A 324 8.81 4.86 33.78
CA LYS A 324 7.73 5.12 34.75
C LYS A 324 6.51 5.76 34.09
N ARG A 325 6.71 6.72 33.18
CA ARG A 325 5.60 7.34 32.43
C ARG A 325 4.85 6.32 31.58
N ARG A 326 5.59 5.43 30.89
CA ARG A 326 5.03 4.33 30.10
C ARG A 326 4.23 3.35 30.96
N ALA A 327 4.79 2.90 32.08
CA ALA A 327 4.11 1.99 32.99
C ALA A 327 2.77 2.57 33.50
N LYS A 328 2.78 3.85 33.90
CA LYS A 328 1.56 4.55 34.33
C LYS A 328 0.54 4.72 33.20
N PHE A 329 1.00 5.00 31.98
CA PHE A 329 0.13 5.08 30.81
C PHE A 329 -0.55 3.73 30.52
N THR A 330 0.22 2.64 30.53
CA THR A 330 -0.30 1.27 30.34
C THR A 330 -1.30 0.89 31.43
N GLU A 331 -1.03 1.22 32.70
CA GLU A 331 -1.97 0.99 33.81
C GLU A 331 -3.30 1.74 33.59
N GLN A 332 -3.25 3.01 33.16
CA GLN A 332 -4.44 3.80 32.86
C GLN A 332 -5.22 3.26 31.66
N GLN A 333 -4.52 2.78 30.63
CA GLN A 333 -5.12 2.14 29.48
C GLN A 333 -5.88 0.86 29.87
N ILE A 334 -5.26 -0.02 30.65
CA ILE A 334 -5.90 -1.25 31.15
C ILE A 334 -7.15 -0.90 31.96
N ARG A 335 -7.07 0.12 32.83
CA ARG A 335 -8.21 0.57 33.63
C ARG A 335 -9.36 1.08 32.77
N GLU A 336 -9.12 1.93 31.78
CA GLU A 336 -10.19 2.40 30.89
C GLU A 336 -10.81 1.25 30.09
N LEU A 337 -10.01 0.26 29.67
CA LEU A 337 -10.51 -0.94 29.02
C LEU A 337 -11.44 -1.73 29.93
N GLU A 338 -11.03 -2.03 31.17
CA GLU A 338 -11.84 -2.74 32.17
C GLU A 338 -13.20 -2.06 32.41
N HIS A 339 -13.23 -0.73 32.36
CA HIS A 339 -14.42 0.10 32.56
C HIS A 339 -15.09 0.57 31.25
N ALA A 340 -14.78 -0.05 30.10
CA ALA A 340 -15.33 0.36 28.80
C ALA A 340 -16.87 0.39 28.74
N SER A 341 -17.54 -0.47 29.50
CA SER A 341 -19.01 -0.51 29.58
C SER A 341 -19.64 0.77 30.14
N GLU A 342 -18.89 1.54 30.95
CA GLU A 342 -19.35 2.84 31.45
C GLU A 342 -19.56 3.84 30.29
N PHE A 343 -18.74 3.76 29.24
CA PHE A 343 -18.85 4.60 28.04
C PHE A 343 -20.04 4.21 27.16
N TYR A 344 -20.51 2.96 27.23
CA TYR A 344 -21.62 2.48 26.42
C TYR A 344 -22.96 3.07 26.88
N SER A 345 -23.02 3.54 28.14
CA SER A 345 -24.17 4.25 28.69
C SER A 345 -24.32 5.69 28.18
N LEU A 346 -23.30 6.22 27.48
CA LEU A 346 -23.35 7.56 26.90
C LEU A 346 -24.41 7.67 25.81
N ASP A 347 -24.89 8.89 25.60
CA ASP A 347 -25.82 9.23 24.55
C ASP A 347 -25.27 8.92 23.14
N ASP A 348 -26.14 8.55 22.21
CA ASP A 348 -25.76 8.18 20.84
C ASP A 348 -25.13 9.35 20.06
N SER A 349 -25.38 10.61 20.45
CA SER A 349 -24.67 11.76 19.90
C SER A 349 -23.16 11.72 20.11
N VAL A 350 -22.67 10.91 21.06
CA VAL A 350 -21.23 10.66 21.26
C VAL A 350 -20.66 9.74 20.19
N ALA A 351 -21.46 8.82 19.65
CA ALA A 351 -21.04 7.97 18.53
C ALA A 351 -20.98 8.76 17.21
N ALA A 352 -21.79 9.81 17.11
CA ALA A 352 -21.90 10.60 15.89
C ALA A 352 -20.55 11.20 15.47
N VAL A 353 -20.27 11.10 14.17
CA VAL A 353 -19.14 11.73 13.49
C VAL A 353 -19.19 13.26 13.71
N PRO A 354 -18.04 13.97 13.81
CA PRO A 354 -18.00 15.42 13.94
C PRO A 354 -18.83 16.14 12.87
N GLU A 355 -19.44 17.27 13.23
CA GLU A 355 -20.34 18.05 12.36
C GLU A 355 -19.72 18.38 11.00
N LYS A 356 -18.40 18.63 10.97
CA LYS A 356 -17.66 18.90 9.72
C LYS A 356 -17.67 17.74 8.71
N TYR A 357 -18.04 16.53 9.08
CA TYR A 357 -18.12 15.38 8.17
C TYR A 357 -19.55 14.85 7.97
N ARG A 358 -20.53 15.28 8.78
CA ARG A 358 -21.92 14.82 8.66
C ARG A 358 -22.53 15.21 7.32
N GLY A 359 -23.28 14.29 6.71
CA GLY A 359 -23.90 14.49 5.40
C GLY A 359 -22.92 14.65 4.23
N ARG A 360 -21.60 14.47 4.47
CA ARG A 360 -20.56 14.57 3.44
C ARG A 360 -20.27 13.23 2.79
N ASP A 361 -19.78 13.33 1.58
CA ASP A 361 -19.28 12.22 0.78
C ASP A 361 -17.76 12.19 0.91
N LEU A 362 -17.23 11.09 1.45
CA LEU A 362 -15.80 10.83 1.54
C LEU A 362 -15.36 9.96 0.36
N LYS A 363 -14.17 10.25 -0.19
CA LYS A 363 -13.54 9.41 -1.22
C LYS A 363 -12.63 8.39 -0.54
N VAL A 364 -12.94 7.10 -0.66
CA VAL A 364 -12.22 6.03 0.04
C VAL A 364 -11.86 4.92 -0.93
N ILE A 365 -10.59 4.54 -0.98
CA ILE A 365 -10.10 3.36 -1.69
C ILE A 365 -10.08 2.20 -0.69
N VAL A 366 -10.58 1.04 -1.10
CA VAL A 366 -10.61 -0.19 -0.29
C VAL A 366 -9.63 -1.20 -0.88
N LYS A 367 -8.84 -1.83 -0.01
CA LYS A 367 -7.96 -2.95 -0.37
C LYS A 367 -8.12 -4.07 0.66
N ALA A 368 -8.15 -5.33 0.23
CA ALA A 368 -8.18 -6.48 1.12
C ALA A 368 -7.27 -7.56 0.54
N ALA A 369 -6.42 -8.16 1.37
CA ALA A 369 -5.44 -9.14 0.92
C ALA A 369 -5.14 -10.18 2.00
N ASN A 370 -4.82 -11.40 1.54
CA ASN A 370 -4.32 -12.49 2.36
C ASN A 370 -2.84 -12.73 2.02
N TYR A 371 -1.98 -12.65 3.02
CA TYR A 371 -0.60 -13.14 2.95
C TYR A 371 -0.61 -14.62 3.32
N VAL A 372 -0.34 -15.49 2.34
CA VAL A 372 -0.35 -16.95 2.47
C VAL A 372 1.07 -17.47 2.33
N LEU A 373 1.66 -17.90 3.45
CA LEU A 373 3.03 -18.39 3.50
C LEU A 373 3.04 -19.92 3.60
N GLN A 374 3.71 -20.56 2.65
CA GLN A 374 4.06 -21.98 2.79
C GLN A 374 5.12 -22.16 3.88
N PRO A 375 5.25 -23.36 4.47
CA PRO A 375 6.30 -23.64 5.45
C PRO A 375 7.69 -23.25 4.93
N GLY A 376 8.47 -22.59 5.79
CA GLY A 376 9.80 -22.06 5.46
C GLY A 376 9.83 -20.87 4.50
N LYS A 377 8.68 -20.28 4.12
CA LYS A 377 8.64 -19.05 3.30
C LYS A 377 8.54 -17.80 4.17
N GLU A 378 9.09 -16.72 3.62
CA GLU A 378 9.04 -15.37 4.17
C GLU A 378 8.62 -14.35 3.10
N TYR A 379 8.15 -13.20 3.55
CA TYR A 379 7.82 -12.05 2.73
C TYR A 379 8.21 -10.75 3.45
N THR A 380 8.84 -9.85 2.70
CA THR A 380 9.21 -8.50 3.14
C THR A 380 8.72 -7.53 2.08
N GLY A 381 8.15 -6.41 2.52
CA GLY A 381 7.66 -5.36 1.62
C GLY A 381 8.77 -4.39 1.21
N THR A 382 8.48 -3.58 0.19
CA THR A 382 9.32 -2.46 -0.23
C THR A 382 8.85 -1.15 0.42
N TRP A 383 9.74 -0.18 0.56
CA TRP A 383 9.39 1.14 1.09
C TRP A 383 8.55 1.92 0.08
N HIS A 384 7.33 2.31 0.47
CA HIS A 384 6.40 3.01 -0.42
C HIS A 384 5.48 3.99 0.33
N MET A 385 4.83 4.87 -0.43
CA MET A 385 3.60 5.58 -0.04
C MET A 385 2.42 4.93 -0.78
N GLU A 386 1.21 5.03 -0.25
CA GLU A 386 0.03 4.52 -0.95
C GLU A 386 -0.32 5.45 -2.11
N GLY A 387 -0.37 4.89 -3.31
CA GLY A 387 -0.69 5.64 -4.51
C GLY A 387 0.34 6.69 -4.94
N MET A 388 -0.04 7.45 -5.96
CA MET A 388 0.70 8.56 -6.57
C MET A 388 0.14 9.90 -6.07
N PRO A 389 0.91 11.01 -6.14
CA PRO A 389 0.45 12.30 -5.62
C PRO A 389 -0.86 12.81 -6.21
N HIS A 390 -1.14 12.55 -7.51
CA HIS A 390 -2.40 12.96 -8.16
C HIS A 390 -3.63 12.25 -7.62
N GLU A 391 -3.47 11.13 -6.91
CA GLU A 391 -4.56 10.39 -6.27
C GLU A 391 -4.95 10.99 -4.91
N GLN A 392 -4.13 11.91 -4.38
CA GLN A 392 -4.42 12.74 -3.20
C GLN A 392 -4.88 11.95 -1.97
N ILE A 393 -4.29 10.76 -1.76
CA ILE A 393 -4.48 9.98 -0.54
C ILE A 393 -3.81 10.72 0.62
N VAL A 394 -4.59 11.07 1.65
CA VAL A 394 -4.14 11.81 2.84
C VAL A 394 -3.78 10.92 4.01
N ALA A 395 -4.48 9.80 4.17
CA ALA A 395 -4.31 8.90 5.31
C ALA A 395 -4.68 7.47 4.93
N SER A 396 -4.02 6.54 5.61
CA SER A 396 -4.21 5.11 5.43
C SER A 396 -4.62 4.47 6.75
N ALA A 397 -5.50 3.48 6.68
CA ALA A 397 -5.85 2.60 7.79
C ALA A 397 -5.65 1.16 7.36
N ILE A 398 -4.95 0.36 8.16
CA ILE A 398 -4.76 -1.07 7.95
C ILE A 398 -5.32 -1.82 9.15
N TYR A 399 -6.32 -2.66 8.91
CA TYR A 399 -6.91 -3.55 9.88
C TYR A 399 -6.35 -4.97 9.70
N TYR A 400 -5.51 -5.41 10.64
CA TYR A 400 -4.98 -6.77 10.72
C TYR A 400 -6.00 -7.68 11.42
N TYR A 401 -7.01 -8.08 10.65
CA TYR A 401 -8.22 -8.70 11.21
C TYR A 401 -8.02 -10.17 11.60
N GLU A 402 -7.10 -10.89 10.98
CA GLU A 402 -6.82 -12.29 11.33
C GLU A 402 -5.38 -12.68 10.97
N ALA A 403 -4.76 -13.51 11.78
CA ALA A 403 -3.41 -14.04 11.58
C ALA A 403 -3.30 -15.36 12.33
N ASP A 404 -2.80 -16.38 11.63
CA ASP A 404 -2.55 -17.69 12.24
C ASP A 404 -1.43 -17.60 13.28
N SER A 405 -1.49 -18.43 14.31
CA SER A 405 -0.46 -18.54 15.34
C SER A 405 0.91 -19.00 14.79
N SER A 406 0.93 -19.54 13.57
CA SER A 406 2.14 -19.93 12.84
C SER A 406 2.77 -18.80 12.04
N ILE A 407 2.20 -17.59 12.03
CA ILE A 407 2.81 -16.39 11.46
C ILE A 407 3.74 -15.76 12.50
N ASN A 408 5.00 -15.57 12.12
CA ASN A 408 5.92 -14.66 12.79
C ASN A 408 5.90 -13.32 12.06
N ASP A 409 5.37 -12.28 12.70
CA ASP A 409 5.20 -10.95 12.11
C ASP A 409 6.09 -9.92 12.80
N GLN A 410 6.99 -9.31 12.02
CA GLN A 410 7.89 -8.27 12.51
C GLN A 410 7.22 -6.89 12.54
N GLY A 411 6.04 -6.72 11.95
CA GLY A 411 5.25 -5.50 11.99
C GLY A 411 5.36 -4.61 10.74
N LEU A 412 5.01 -3.35 10.91
CA LEU A 412 4.99 -2.31 9.89
C LEU A 412 6.04 -1.26 10.21
N SER A 413 7.08 -1.17 9.39
CA SER A 413 8.14 -0.17 9.55
C SER A 413 7.73 1.15 8.93
N PHE A 414 8.13 2.26 9.57
CA PHE A 414 7.88 3.62 9.10
C PHE A 414 9.18 4.39 8.92
N ARG A 415 9.21 5.25 7.91
CA ARG A 415 10.26 6.27 7.73
C ARG A 415 9.68 7.52 7.10
N ARG A 416 10.31 8.67 7.34
CA ARG A 416 9.94 9.94 6.69
C ARG A 416 11.12 10.55 5.98
N ARG A 417 10.86 11.45 5.03
CA ARG A 417 11.91 12.24 4.39
C ARG A 417 12.49 13.23 5.41
N ARG A 418 13.81 13.43 5.34
CA ARG A 418 14.50 14.49 6.08
C ARG A 418 14.12 15.86 5.52
N ALA A 419 13.80 16.79 6.40
CA ALA A 419 13.60 18.21 6.14
C ALA A 419 14.90 18.98 6.40
N GLU A 420 15.05 20.15 5.76
CA GLU A 420 16.16 21.08 6.03
C GLU A 420 16.20 21.54 7.50
N THR A 421 15.04 21.55 8.17
CA THR A 421 14.91 21.92 9.58
C THR A 421 15.21 20.78 10.55
N ASP A 422 15.42 19.55 10.08
CA ASP A 422 15.73 18.44 10.98
C ASP A 422 17.17 18.52 11.48
N PHE A 423 17.35 18.23 12.76
CA PHE A 423 18.67 18.11 13.34
C PHE A 423 19.37 16.79 12.92
N PRO A 424 20.72 16.76 12.86
CA PRO A 424 21.57 17.92 12.62
C PRO A 424 21.29 18.45 11.21
N ASN A 425 21.09 19.76 11.09
CA ASN A 425 20.94 20.43 9.80
C ASN A 425 22.23 20.20 8.97
N THR A 426 22.07 19.72 7.74
CA THR A 426 23.18 19.47 6.82
C THR A 426 23.93 20.73 6.39
N GLU A 427 23.34 21.91 6.56
CA GLU A 427 23.99 23.20 6.25
C GLU A 427 24.84 23.73 7.41
N ASP A 428 24.35 23.59 8.65
CA ASP A 428 24.95 24.24 9.82
C ASP A 428 26.00 23.40 10.54
N TYR A 429 26.01 22.07 10.32
CA TYR A 429 26.88 21.15 11.04
C TYR A 429 27.76 20.35 10.09
N ARG A 430 29.06 20.27 10.38
CA ARG A 430 30.07 19.50 9.63
C ARG A 430 30.70 18.42 10.51
N HIS A 431 31.37 17.45 9.90
CA HIS A 431 32.12 16.41 10.62
C HIS A 431 33.23 16.97 11.53
N GLU A 432 33.86 18.07 11.10
CA GLU A 432 34.80 18.89 11.88
C GLU A 432 34.17 19.41 13.20
N ASN A 433 32.84 19.35 13.34
CA ASN A 433 32.15 19.76 14.56
C ASN A 433 32.32 18.79 15.75
N PHE A 434 33.06 17.68 15.60
CA PHE A 434 33.33 16.74 16.69
C PHE A 434 34.81 16.45 16.90
N GLU A 435 35.69 17.19 16.22
CA GLU A 435 37.08 17.25 16.62
C GLU A 435 37.18 18.09 17.89
N VAL A 436 37.76 17.51 18.94
CA VAL A 436 37.98 18.17 20.23
C VAL A 436 39.47 18.46 20.36
N HIS A 437 39.80 19.73 20.60
CA HIS A 437 41.16 20.14 20.94
C HIS A 437 41.22 20.46 22.44
N PHE A 438 42.03 19.72 23.18
CA PHE A 438 42.24 19.96 24.61
C PHE A 438 43.25 21.09 24.80
N ARG A 439 42.96 22.03 25.70
CA ARG A 439 43.95 23.02 26.16
C ARG A 439 44.93 22.35 27.13
N GLU A 440 46.24 22.45 26.87
CA GLU A 440 47.25 22.08 27.88
C GLU A 440 47.36 23.17 28.95
N GLU A 441 47.59 22.77 30.21
CA GLU A 441 47.89 23.71 31.29
C GLU A 441 49.28 24.34 31.07
N GLY A 442 49.35 25.42 30.30
CA GLY A 442 50.61 26.16 30.11
C GLY A 442 50.68 27.07 28.88
N ASP A 443 49.82 26.89 27.88
CA ASP A 443 49.87 27.67 26.64
C ASP A 443 49.46 29.12 26.89
N LYS A 444 50.46 29.99 26.98
CA LYS A 444 50.32 31.42 26.79
C LYS A 444 50.19 31.70 25.30
N ASP A 445 49.33 32.66 24.98
CA ASP A 445 49.10 33.20 23.64
C ASP A 445 50.41 33.63 22.96
N GLU A 446 51.09 32.71 22.28
CA GLU A 446 52.18 33.05 21.36
C GLU A 446 51.91 32.38 20.01
N GLU A 447 51.71 33.25 19.01
CA GLU A 447 51.55 32.93 17.60
C GLU A 447 52.84 32.29 17.06
N GLU A 448 53.00 30.97 17.09
CA GLU A 448 54.00 30.29 16.26
C GLU A 448 53.44 29.01 15.62
N GLU A 449 53.54 28.97 14.30
CA GLU A 449 53.43 27.77 13.47
C GLU A 449 54.52 26.79 13.92
N GLU A 450 54.16 25.57 14.35
CA GLU A 450 54.93 24.37 14.08
C GLU A 450 54.16 23.07 14.41
N ASP A 451 54.47 22.08 13.59
CA ASP A 451 53.87 20.77 13.41
C ASP A 451 54.03 19.88 14.66
N TYR A 452 52.93 19.59 15.37
CA TYR A 452 52.89 18.61 16.46
C TYR A 452 51.66 17.71 16.29
N ASP A 453 51.89 16.40 16.36
CA ASP A 453 50.90 15.34 16.60
C ASP A 453 49.96 15.76 17.75
N ARG A 454 48.87 16.47 17.44
CA ARG A 454 47.81 16.77 18.41
C ARG A 454 47.03 15.49 18.62
N ASP A 455 46.96 15.01 19.86
CA ASP A 455 46.02 13.98 20.28
C ASP A 455 44.57 14.50 20.08
N TYR A 456 44.02 14.33 18.88
CA TYR A 456 42.61 14.60 18.61
C TYR A 456 41.79 13.34 18.89
N GLU A 457 40.81 13.45 19.77
CA GLU A 457 39.81 12.40 20.00
C GLU A 457 38.54 12.74 19.19
N GLN A 458 38.02 11.75 18.47
CA GLN A 458 36.72 11.84 17.79
C GLN A 458 35.66 11.21 18.69
N ASP A 459 34.90 12.02 19.42
CA ASP A 459 33.86 11.56 20.34
C ASP A 459 32.48 12.04 19.88
N TYR A 460 31.89 11.25 18.98
CA TYR A 460 30.53 11.47 18.50
C TYR A 460 29.52 11.16 19.62
N PRO A 461 28.51 12.01 19.84
CA PRO A 461 27.40 11.65 20.71
C PRO A 461 26.74 10.38 20.18
N SER A 462 26.89 9.29 20.92
CA SER A 462 26.44 7.91 20.63
C SER A 462 24.92 7.74 20.44
N ASP A 463 24.18 8.85 20.47
CA ASP A 463 22.73 8.87 20.59
C ASP A 463 22.05 9.25 19.27
N TRP A 464 22.81 9.74 18.27
CA TRP A 464 22.31 9.98 16.92
C TRP A 464 22.63 8.81 16.00
N GLU A 465 21.66 8.47 15.15
CA GLU A 465 21.52 7.22 14.41
C GLU A 465 22.85 6.69 13.82
N HIS A 466 23.30 5.58 14.42
CA HIS A 466 24.34 4.66 13.95
C HIS A 466 25.78 5.17 14.08
N THR A 467 26.35 4.99 15.28
CA THR A 467 27.77 4.69 15.38
C THR A 467 28.00 3.31 14.75
N ASP A 468 28.27 3.27 13.45
CA ASP A 468 28.80 2.06 12.84
C ASP A 468 30.18 1.84 13.46
N TYR A 469 30.40 0.67 14.05
CA TYR A 469 31.72 0.31 14.54
C TYR A 469 32.42 -0.46 13.43
N ASN A 470 33.68 -0.10 13.17
CA ASN A 470 34.50 -0.94 12.32
C ASN A 470 34.74 -2.31 13.02
N ALA A 471 35.33 -3.27 12.30
CA ALA A 471 35.59 -4.61 12.85
C ALA A 471 36.47 -4.61 14.13
N SER A 472 37.17 -3.51 14.41
CA SER A 472 37.97 -3.29 15.62
C SER A 472 37.21 -2.60 16.77
N GLY A 473 35.92 -2.32 16.62
CA GLY A 473 35.11 -1.68 17.66
C GLY A 473 35.35 -0.18 17.81
N THR A 474 35.97 0.47 16.81
CA THR A 474 36.14 1.92 16.76
C THR A 474 34.93 2.56 16.08
N PRO A 475 34.34 3.63 16.64
CA PRO A 475 33.34 4.45 15.96
C PRO A 475 33.81 4.87 14.57
N VAL A 476 32.97 4.70 13.54
CA VAL A 476 33.19 5.25 12.21
C VAL A 476 32.53 6.63 12.14
N PRO A 477 33.29 7.70 11.82
CA PRO A 477 32.73 9.02 11.54
C PRO A 477 31.63 8.98 10.49
N ARG A 478 30.44 9.50 10.83
CA ARG A 478 29.37 9.79 9.87
C ARG A 478 29.42 11.28 9.53
N TYR A 479 29.71 11.60 8.29
CA TYR A 479 29.66 12.98 7.81
C TYR A 479 28.19 13.44 7.72
N THR A 480 27.90 14.71 8.00
CA THR A 480 26.54 15.27 7.81
C THR A 480 26.09 15.17 6.35
N THR A 481 27.04 15.23 5.41
CA THR A 481 26.82 14.95 3.98
C THR A 481 26.48 13.48 3.66
N ASP A 482 26.70 12.57 4.60
CA ASP A 482 26.39 11.14 4.49
C ASP A 482 25.12 10.74 5.26
N LEU A 483 24.42 11.70 5.89
CA LEU A 483 23.14 11.42 6.53
C LEU A 483 22.16 10.84 5.51
N ALA A 484 21.38 9.85 5.97
CA ALA A 484 20.35 9.26 5.17
C ALA A 484 19.29 10.30 4.79
N THR A 485 18.83 10.23 3.53
CA THR A 485 17.71 11.02 2.99
C THR A 485 16.41 10.80 3.77
N PHE A 486 16.28 9.63 4.40
CA PHE A 486 15.14 9.23 5.20
C PHE A 486 15.55 8.98 6.64
N ILE A 487 14.69 9.38 7.58
CA ILE A 487 14.82 9.08 9.01
C ILE A 487 13.96 7.86 9.30
N GLU A 488 14.58 6.78 9.79
CA GLU A 488 13.88 5.56 10.16
C GLU A 488 13.20 5.73 11.53
N LEU A 489 11.88 5.66 11.53
CA LEU A 489 11.08 6.00 12.71
C LEU A 489 10.94 4.82 13.66
N GLY A 490 11.01 3.59 13.15
CA GLY A 490 10.82 2.36 13.91
C GLY A 490 9.78 1.45 13.28
N THR A 491 9.47 0.37 13.99
CA THR A 491 8.55 -0.67 13.52
C THR A 491 7.44 -0.90 14.53
N VAL A 492 6.19 -0.76 14.08
CA VAL A 492 5.00 -0.96 14.89
C VAL A 492 4.53 -2.40 14.74
N ARG A 493 4.36 -3.12 15.85
CA ARG A 493 3.84 -4.50 15.83
C ARG A 493 2.43 -4.52 15.24
N ALA A 494 2.19 -5.40 14.27
CA ALA A 494 0.91 -5.51 13.55
C ALA A 494 -0.01 -6.63 14.08
N THR A 495 0.57 -7.76 14.50
CA THR A 495 -0.15 -8.94 15.02
C THR A 495 0.55 -9.47 16.27
N GLY A 496 0.05 -10.53 16.90
CA GLY A 496 0.70 -11.06 18.11
C GLY A 496 0.43 -10.23 19.36
N VAL A 497 -0.62 -9.41 19.36
CA VAL A 497 -0.93 -8.47 20.43
C VAL A 497 -1.93 -9.10 21.40
N SER A 498 -1.72 -8.92 22.71
CA SER A 498 -2.68 -9.36 23.73
C SER A 498 -3.98 -8.60 23.58
N SER A 499 -5.01 -9.27 23.07
CA SER A 499 -6.34 -8.73 22.85
C SER A 499 -7.29 -9.21 23.96
N ARG A 500 -8.46 -8.58 24.12
CA ARG A 500 -9.54 -9.07 25.01
C ARG A 500 -10.12 -10.40 24.51
N SER A 501 -9.80 -10.77 23.27
CA SER A 501 -10.14 -12.06 22.69
C SER A 501 -8.98 -13.05 22.87
N SER A 502 -9.28 -14.34 22.88
CA SER A 502 -8.25 -15.39 22.90
C SER A 502 -7.45 -15.48 21.59
N GLN A 503 -7.63 -14.54 20.65
CA GLN A 503 -6.94 -14.49 19.37
C GLN A 503 -6.01 -13.26 19.29
N PRO A 504 -4.75 -13.44 18.87
CA PRO A 504 -3.72 -12.39 18.91
C PRO A 504 -3.80 -11.40 17.72
N THR A 505 -5.01 -11.06 17.28
CA THR A 505 -5.31 -10.27 16.08
C THR A 505 -6.29 -9.16 16.43
N GLY A 506 -6.59 -8.27 15.47
CA GLY A 506 -7.59 -7.20 15.69
C GLY A 506 -7.00 -5.79 15.81
N ARG A 507 -5.70 -5.61 15.55
CA ARG A 507 -5.04 -4.29 15.58
C ARG A 507 -5.37 -3.49 14.32
N ILE A 508 -5.64 -2.20 14.52
CA ILE A 508 -5.75 -1.20 13.46
C ILE A 508 -4.61 -0.20 13.60
N ILE A 509 -3.87 -0.01 12.51
CA ILE A 509 -2.82 1.02 12.41
C ILE A 509 -3.31 2.07 11.40
N THR A 510 -3.31 3.34 11.81
CA THR A 510 -3.58 4.46 10.91
C THR A 510 -2.38 5.38 10.85
N PHE A 511 -2.14 5.99 9.70
CA PHE A 511 -1.00 6.89 9.50
C PHE A 511 -1.25 7.87 8.35
N PRO A 512 -0.65 9.07 8.38
CA PRO A 512 -0.71 9.98 7.25
C PRO A 512 0.02 9.39 6.05
N ASN A 513 -0.49 9.59 4.84
CA ASN A 513 0.11 8.97 3.66
C ASN A 513 1.41 9.65 3.18
N TRP A 514 1.79 10.78 3.79
CA TRP A 514 3.02 11.49 3.45
C TRP A 514 4.29 10.82 4.02
N ILE A 515 4.14 9.87 4.96
CA ILE A 515 5.25 9.03 5.46
C ILE A 515 5.32 7.70 4.70
N GLN A 516 6.52 7.17 4.57
CA GLN A 516 6.74 5.88 3.93
C GLN A 516 6.59 4.75 4.93
N HIS A 517 6.13 3.60 4.43
CA HIS A 517 6.02 2.39 5.23
C HIS A 517 6.40 1.15 4.42
N LYS A 518 6.68 0.05 5.12
CA LYS A 518 6.86 -1.28 4.54
C LYS A 518 6.48 -2.38 5.52
N VAL A 519 6.07 -3.54 5.00
CA VAL A 519 6.01 -4.77 5.80
C VAL A 519 7.42 -5.15 6.20
N ALA A 520 7.74 -5.08 7.50
CA ALA A 520 9.09 -5.29 8.02
C ALA A 520 9.62 -6.70 7.72
N GLY A 521 8.73 -7.69 7.84
CA GLY A 521 8.99 -9.08 7.52
C GLY A 521 7.90 -9.97 8.12
N ILE A 522 7.42 -10.93 7.36
CA ILE A 522 6.55 -12.01 7.85
C ILE A 522 7.12 -13.34 7.43
N SER A 523 7.09 -14.33 8.32
CA SER A 523 7.56 -15.67 8.02
C SER A 523 6.67 -16.74 8.65
N HIS A 524 6.70 -17.94 8.06
CA HIS A 524 6.09 -19.10 8.68
C HIS A 524 7.01 -19.64 9.79
N SER A 525 6.45 -19.88 10.98
CA SER A 525 7.18 -20.39 12.15
C SER A 525 7.70 -21.82 12.00
N SER A 526 7.20 -22.59 11.02
CA SER A 526 7.61 -23.97 10.75
C SER A 526 8.29 -24.05 9.40
N THR A 527 9.31 -24.88 9.31
CA THR A 527 9.99 -25.26 8.07
C THR A 527 9.56 -26.63 7.57
N ASP A 528 8.69 -27.33 8.30
CA ASP A 528 8.17 -28.64 7.91
C ASP A 528 7.21 -28.51 6.72
N SER A 529 7.59 -29.07 5.58
CA SER A 529 6.79 -29.06 4.35
C SER A 529 5.40 -29.70 4.48
N SER A 530 5.14 -30.48 5.54
CA SER A 530 3.83 -31.08 5.81
C SER A 530 2.87 -30.15 6.59
N ALA A 531 3.36 -29.04 7.13
CA ALA A 531 2.54 -28.08 7.86
C ALA A 531 1.57 -27.33 6.92
N SER A 532 0.41 -26.96 7.45
CA SER A 532 -0.56 -26.15 6.71
C SER A 532 0.01 -24.75 6.44
N PRO A 533 -0.33 -24.12 5.30
CA PRO A 533 0.06 -22.73 5.04
C PRO A 533 -0.41 -21.81 6.17
N ALA A 534 0.43 -20.85 6.53
CA ALA A 534 0.10 -19.82 7.51
C ALA A 534 -0.47 -18.59 6.80
N VAL A 535 -1.53 -18.00 7.35
CA VAL A 535 -2.25 -16.88 6.74
C VAL A 535 -2.27 -15.66 7.67
N ARG A 536 -2.00 -14.48 7.09
CA ARG A 536 -2.27 -13.16 7.71
C ARG A 536 -3.17 -12.36 6.78
N LYS A 537 -4.26 -11.81 7.29
CA LYS A 537 -5.29 -11.13 6.50
C LYS A 537 -5.43 -9.67 6.89
N ILE A 538 -5.58 -8.80 5.88
CA ILE A 538 -5.70 -7.36 6.06
C ILE A 538 -6.87 -6.76 5.28
N LEU A 539 -7.48 -5.71 5.85
CA LEU A 539 -8.41 -4.81 5.18
C LEU A 539 -7.88 -3.38 5.33
N CYS A 540 -7.82 -2.62 4.26
CA CYS A 540 -7.27 -1.28 4.24
C CYS A 540 -8.28 -0.27 3.71
N PHE A 541 -8.20 0.94 4.25
CA PHE A 541 -8.88 2.13 3.75
C PHE A 541 -7.86 3.22 3.47
N PHE A 542 -7.86 3.76 2.26
CA PHE A 542 -7.06 4.92 1.89
C PHE A 542 -8.01 6.09 1.65
N LEU A 543 -7.94 7.10 2.52
CA LEU A 543 -8.77 8.28 2.44
C LEU A 543 -8.17 9.27 1.44
N VAL A 544 -9.00 9.76 0.53
CA VAL A 544 -8.65 10.78 -0.47
C VAL A 544 -9.32 12.09 -0.10
N ASP A 545 -8.56 13.19 -0.13
CA ASP A 545 -9.08 14.55 0.03
C ASP A 545 -8.40 15.49 -0.97
N GLU A 546 -9.19 16.21 -1.77
CA GLU A 546 -8.72 17.19 -2.75
C GLU A 546 -8.55 18.60 -2.14
N ASN A 547 -8.99 18.82 -0.90
CA ASN A 547 -8.98 20.13 -0.25
C ASN A 547 -7.75 20.33 0.66
N GLN A 548 -6.60 19.74 0.30
CA GLN A 548 -5.39 19.76 1.14
C GLN A 548 -4.64 21.11 1.15
N SER A 549 -5.02 22.07 0.30
CA SER A 549 -4.28 23.33 0.21
C SER A 549 -4.62 24.25 1.39
N ASP A 550 -3.66 24.41 2.30
CA ASP A 550 -3.73 25.36 3.42
C ASP A 550 -3.77 26.83 2.98
N ARG A 551 -3.45 27.13 1.71
CA ARG A 551 -3.36 28.49 1.18
C ARG A 551 -4.14 28.63 -0.13
N PRO A 552 -5.38 29.14 -0.07
CA PRO A 552 -6.21 29.36 -1.25
C PRO A 552 -5.45 30.15 -2.33
N GLY A 553 -5.29 29.54 -3.51
CA GLY A 553 -4.68 30.16 -4.69
C GLY A 553 -3.26 29.67 -5.05
N LEU A 554 -2.53 29.05 -4.13
CA LEU A 554 -1.22 28.45 -4.38
C LEU A 554 -1.34 26.96 -4.71
N ASP A 555 -0.69 26.53 -5.80
CA ASP A 555 -0.58 25.12 -6.20
C ASP A 555 0.54 24.40 -5.42
N LEU A 556 0.49 24.50 -4.08
CA LEU A 556 1.48 23.95 -3.17
C LEU A 556 0.79 23.25 -2.00
N VAL A 557 1.12 21.99 -1.78
CA VAL A 557 0.76 21.24 -0.56
C VAL A 557 2.04 20.93 0.21
N PHE A 558 2.10 21.37 1.47
CA PHE A 558 3.29 21.27 2.31
C PHE A 558 3.19 20.05 3.22
N TYR A 559 4.21 19.20 3.19
CA TYR A 559 4.42 18.13 4.16
C TYR A 559 5.77 18.33 4.85
N HIS A 560 5.97 17.68 5.99
CA HIS A 560 7.29 17.71 6.62
C HIS A 560 8.31 17.01 5.73
N GLY A 561 9.33 17.75 5.29
CA GLY A 561 10.40 17.26 4.42
C GLY A 561 10.17 17.37 2.91
N TYR A 562 8.98 17.74 2.44
CA TYR A 562 8.76 18.02 1.01
C TYR A 562 7.47 18.81 0.71
N VAL A 563 7.43 19.42 -0.47
CA VAL A 563 6.28 20.15 -1.00
C VAL A 563 5.84 19.53 -2.31
N THR A 564 4.53 19.31 -2.48
CA THR A 564 3.95 18.81 -3.73
C THR A 564 3.30 19.95 -4.52
N ARG A 565 3.44 19.92 -5.85
CA ARG A 565 2.84 20.84 -6.83
C ARG A 565 2.13 20.08 -7.95
N GLY A 566 1.23 20.74 -8.68
CA GLY A 566 0.43 20.15 -9.75
C GLY A 566 -0.88 19.53 -9.27
N LEU A 567 -1.39 19.96 -8.11
CA LEU A 567 -2.61 19.42 -7.49
C LEU A 567 -3.81 20.38 -7.57
N LYS A 568 -3.58 21.68 -7.79
CA LYS A 568 -4.63 22.73 -7.75
C LYS A 568 -5.84 22.45 -8.64
N ASP A 569 -5.60 21.97 -9.86
CA ASP A 569 -6.66 21.63 -10.83
C ASP A 569 -6.84 20.11 -10.97
N MET A 570 -6.18 19.33 -10.12
CA MET A 570 -6.21 17.86 -10.17
C MET A 570 -7.42 17.35 -9.40
N ASN A 571 -8.48 16.95 -10.11
CA ASN A 571 -9.59 16.23 -9.49
C ASN A 571 -9.36 14.71 -9.50
N VAL A 572 -9.81 14.02 -8.46
CA VAL A 572 -9.73 12.56 -8.34
C VAL A 572 -11.06 11.94 -8.77
N LEU A 573 -11.07 11.24 -9.90
CA LEU A 573 -12.25 10.52 -10.38
C LEU A 573 -12.65 9.40 -9.41
N THR A 574 -13.94 9.24 -9.19
CA THR A 574 -14.51 8.20 -8.33
C THR A 574 -15.18 7.10 -9.15
N SER A 575 -15.60 6.02 -8.48
CA SER A 575 -16.37 4.94 -9.12
C SER A 575 -17.82 5.33 -9.42
N ALA A 576 -18.25 6.54 -9.05
CA ALA A 576 -19.47 7.13 -9.60
C ALA A 576 -19.22 7.82 -10.95
N ASP A 577 -17.98 8.25 -11.22
CA ASP A 577 -17.60 8.93 -12.45
C ASP A 577 -17.18 7.96 -13.56
N VAL A 578 -16.49 6.89 -13.17
CA VAL A 578 -16.01 5.84 -14.08
C VAL A 578 -17.00 4.66 -14.03
N PRO A 579 -17.62 4.26 -15.16
CA PRO A 579 -18.44 3.05 -15.20
C PRO A 579 -17.63 1.83 -14.80
N TRP A 580 -18.32 0.84 -14.23
CA TRP A 580 -17.65 -0.38 -13.82
C TRP A 580 -17.01 -1.11 -15.01
N GLN A 581 -15.69 -1.30 -14.94
CA GLN A 581 -14.88 -1.74 -16.07
C GLN A 581 -14.86 -3.26 -16.28
N ALA A 582 -15.24 -4.06 -15.29
CA ALA A 582 -15.13 -5.52 -15.40
C ALA A 582 -16.20 -6.08 -16.34
N ARG A 583 -15.80 -6.96 -17.26
CA ARG A 583 -16.74 -7.69 -18.10
C ARG A 583 -17.29 -8.90 -17.35
N ASP A 584 -18.55 -8.81 -16.94
CA ASP A 584 -19.25 -9.85 -16.17
C ASP A 584 -19.49 -11.16 -16.91
N CYS A 585 -19.58 -11.10 -18.23
CA CYS A 585 -19.98 -12.23 -19.03
C CYS A 585 -19.13 -12.33 -20.29
N ASN A 586 -18.64 -13.54 -20.58
CA ASN A 586 -17.93 -13.73 -21.82
C ASN A 586 -18.88 -13.57 -23.03
N ILE A 587 -18.29 -13.14 -24.14
CA ILE A 587 -18.98 -12.82 -25.38
C ILE A 587 -19.79 -14.03 -25.91
N LYS A 588 -19.25 -15.25 -25.80
CA LYS A 588 -19.93 -16.48 -26.26
C LYS A 588 -21.21 -16.76 -25.47
N THR A 589 -21.18 -16.58 -24.16
CA THR A 589 -22.33 -16.75 -23.28
C THR A 589 -23.38 -15.69 -23.56
N LEU A 590 -23.00 -14.42 -23.74
CA LEU A 590 -23.94 -13.35 -24.14
C LEU A 590 -24.64 -13.68 -25.45
N HIS A 591 -23.89 -14.11 -26.48
CA HIS A 591 -24.48 -14.55 -27.75
C HIS A 591 -25.45 -15.72 -27.56
N SER A 592 -25.09 -16.70 -26.72
CA SER A 592 -25.91 -17.90 -26.49
C SER A 592 -27.18 -17.56 -25.75
N LEU A 593 -27.10 -16.76 -24.68
CA LEU A 593 -28.24 -16.31 -23.91
C LEU A 593 -29.18 -15.44 -24.74
N LEU A 594 -28.66 -14.47 -25.49
CA LEU A 594 -29.50 -13.67 -26.39
C LEU A 594 -30.24 -14.55 -27.40
N THR A 595 -29.56 -15.54 -27.97
CA THR A 595 -30.19 -16.48 -28.92
C THR A 595 -31.28 -17.32 -28.24
N LEU A 596 -31.01 -17.88 -27.06
CA LEU A 596 -31.95 -18.69 -26.30
C LEU A 596 -33.15 -17.87 -25.81
N SER A 597 -32.92 -16.71 -25.20
CA SER A 597 -33.97 -15.82 -24.69
C SER A 597 -34.87 -15.29 -25.81
N PHE A 598 -34.30 -14.90 -26.95
CA PHE A 598 -35.08 -14.42 -28.09
C PHE A 598 -35.90 -15.55 -28.73
N LYS A 599 -35.31 -16.75 -28.88
CA LYS A 599 -36.02 -17.94 -29.36
C LYS A 599 -37.14 -18.35 -28.41
N HIS A 600 -36.93 -18.29 -27.11
CA HIS A 600 -37.96 -18.59 -26.11
C HIS A 600 -39.11 -17.58 -26.13
N ARG A 601 -38.81 -16.28 -26.29
CA ARG A 601 -39.82 -15.19 -26.26
C ARG A 601 -40.57 -15.00 -27.57
N ILE A 602 -39.90 -15.18 -28.72
CA ILE A 602 -40.41 -14.79 -30.05
C ILE A 602 -40.55 -16.02 -30.98
N GLY A 603 -40.03 -17.19 -30.60
CA GLY A 603 -40.10 -18.42 -31.41
C GLY A 603 -39.17 -18.43 -32.62
N LYS A 604 -38.34 -17.40 -32.79
CA LYS A 604 -37.37 -17.25 -33.89
C LYS A 604 -35.98 -16.95 -33.35
N GLU A 605 -34.95 -17.24 -34.13
CA GLU A 605 -33.59 -16.84 -33.79
C GLU A 605 -33.38 -15.35 -34.06
N ILE A 606 -32.58 -14.70 -33.22
CA ILE A 606 -32.19 -13.30 -33.40
C ILE A 606 -31.29 -13.18 -34.63
N PRO A 607 -31.51 -12.20 -35.54
CA PRO A 607 -30.61 -11.96 -36.65
C PRO A 607 -29.16 -11.73 -36.17
N GLY A 608 -28.19 -12.33 -36.86
CA GLY A 608 -26.79 -12.31 -36.44
C GLY A 608 -26.22 -10.90 -36.27
N GLU A 609 -26.57 -9.97 -37.16
CA GLU A 609 -26.15 -8.56 -37.11
C GLU A 609 -26.67 -7.86 -35.85
N LEU A 610 -27.97 -7.99 -35.56
CA LEU A 610 -28.59 -7.40 -34.37
C LEU A 610 -28.01 -8.01 -33.09
N ARG A 611 -27.77 -9.33 -33.07
CA ARG A 611 -27.11 -9.99 -31.95
C ARG A 611 -25.70 -9.46 -31.72
N ASN A 612 -24.91 -9.30 -32.77
CA ASN A 612 -23.55 -8.77 -32.68
C ASN A 612 -23.57 -7.31 -32.20
N TYR A 613 -24.49 -6.50 -32.72
CA TYR A 613 -24.66 -5.12 -32.29
C TYR A 613 -25.01 -5.00 -30.80
N ILE A 614 -25.97 -5.80 -30.31
CA ILE A 614 -26.35 -5.81 -28.89
C ILE A 614 -25.17 -6.23 -28.01
N VAL A 615 -24.44 -7.29 -28.40
CA VAL A 615 -23.27 -7.74 -27.63
C VAL A 615 -22.16 -6.70 -27.63
N GLN A 616 -21.93 -6.02 -28.76
CA GLN A 616 -20.97 -4.92 -28.84
C GLN A 616 -21.36 -3.78 -27.87
N MET A 617 -22.61 -3.31 -27.93
CA MET A 617 -23.08 -2.27 -27.00
C MET A 617 -23.00 -2.70 -25.53
N ALA A 618 -23.30 -3.96 -25.23
CA ALA A 618 -23.27 -4.47 -23.85
C ALA A 618 -21.84 -4.66 -23.30
N THR A 619 -20.83 -4.73 -24.16
CA THR A 619 -19.43 -4.95 -23.77
C THR A 619 -18.55 -3.73 -23.98
N GLU A 620 -19.09 -2.67 -24.58
CA GLU A 620 -18.39 -1.41 -24.81
C GLU A 620 -17.88 -0.81 -23.50
N GLY A 621 -16.61 -0.41 -23.47
CA GLY A 621 -15.96 0.11 -22.26
C GLY A 621 -15.58 -0.91 -21.19
N THR A 622 -15.99 -2.19 -21.33
CA THR A 622 -15.62 -3.27 -20.40
C THR A 622 -14.36 -4.01 -20.84
N ILE A 623 -13.59 -4.49 -19.88
CA ILE A 623 -12.37 -5.28 -20.10
C ILE A 623 -12.47 -6.66 -19.46
N SER A 624 -11.83 -7.64 -20.10
CA SER A 624 -11.71 -8.99 -19.56
C SER A 624 -10.80 -9.00 -18.32
N ARG A 625 -10.89 -10.09 -17.55
CA ARG A 625 -10.02 -10.32 -16.39
C ARG A 625 -8.54 -10.32 -16.78
N GLU A 626 -8.20 -10.92 -17.91
CA GLU A 626 -6.84 -10.95 -18.43
C GLU A 626 -6.34 -9.55 -18.81
N GLU A 627 -7.16 -8.77 -19.52
CA GLU A 627 -6.84 -7.39 -19.89
C GLU A 627 -6.58 -6.53 -18.64
N ALA A 628 -7.40 -6.72 -17.60
CA ALA A 628 -7.21 -6.07 -16.31
C ALA A 628 -5.89 -6.48 -15.63
N GLU A 629 -5.56 -7.77 -15.60
CA GLU A 629 -4.29 -8.26 -15.04
C GLU A 629 -3.07 -7.80 -15.82
N LYS A 630 -3.18 -7.65 -17.14
CA LYS A 630 -2.14 -7.03 -17.97
C LYS A 630 -1.99 -5.56 -17.63
N ARG A 631 -3.08 -4.79 -17.60
CA ARG A 631 -3.06 -3.36 -17.22
C ARG A 631 -2.48 -3.15 -15.82
N ARG A 632 -2.75 -4.04 -14.86
CA ARG A 632 -2.14 -4.00 -13.53
C ARG A 632 -0.61 -4.15 -13.58
N ARG A 633 -0.10 -5.07 -14.41
CA ARG A 633 1.36 -5.23 -14.60
C ARG A 633 1.97 -3.98 -15.24
N ASP A 634 1.30 -3.42 -16.25
CA ASP A 634 1.73 -2.18 -16.89
C ASP A 634 1.74 -1.01 -15.89
N LEU A 635 0.73 -0.90 -15.03
CA LEU A 635 0.67 0.07 -13.93
C LEU A 635 1.83 -0.11 -12.95
N MET A 636 2.15 -1.35 -12.57
CA MET A 636 3.25 -1.63 -11.65
C MET A 636 4.61 -1.26 -12.24
N GLU A 637 4.81 -1.43 -13.55
CA GLU A 637 6.04 -0.95 -14.21
C GLU A 637 6.05 0.59 -14.37
N ASP A 638 4.92 1.20 -14.69
CA ASP A 638 4.76 2.65 -14.84
C ASP A 638 5.06 3.43 -13.54
N ARG A 639 4.75 2.83 -12.38
CA ARG A 639 4.95 3.45 -11.05
C ARG A 639 6.32 3.15 -10.40
N LYS A 640 7.18 2.38 -11.06
CA LYS A 640 8.55 2.14 -10.58
C LYS A 640 9.44 3.33 -10.90
N ILE A 641 10.05 3.93 -9.88
CA ILE A 641 11.05 4.96 -10.09
C ILE A 641 12.40 4.29 -10.36
N LYS A 642 12.86 4.39 -11.61
CA LYS A 642 14.23 4.03 -12.00
C LYS A 642 15.07 5.30 -11.93
N PRO A 643 16.06 5.40 -11.01
CA PRO A 643 16.91 6.57 -10.92
C PRO A 643 17.66 6.75 -12.24
N GLN A 644 17.51 7.92 -12.88
CA GLN A 644 18.08 8.19 -14.20
C GLN A 644 19.49 8.80 -14.12
N ASN A 645 19.89 9.29 -12.94
CA ASN A 645 21.18 9.95 -12.75
C ASN A 645 21.82 9.60 -11.41
N HIS A 646 23.10 9.95 -11.26
CA HIS A 646 23.89 9.65 -10.06
C HIS A 646 23.33 10.34 -8.78
N GLN A 647 22.61 11.45 -8.91
CA GLN A 647 21.99 12.14 -7.78
C GLN A 647 20.74 11.40 -7.30
N GLU A 648 19.87 10.98 -8.22
CA GLU A 648 18.72 10.12 -7.92
C GLU A 648 19.14 8.76 -7.40
N ASN A 649 20.23 8.17 -7.92
CA ASN A 649 20.80 6.93 -7.38
C ASN A 649 21.31 7.10 -5.95
N ARG A 650 21.95 8.25 -5.64
CA ARG A 650 22.33 8.58 -4.26
C ARG A 650 21.14 8.89 -3.36
N PHE A 651 20.03 9.38 -3.92
CA PHE A 651 18.82 9.68 -3.17
C PHE A 651 18.04 8.42 -2.82
N TRP A 652 17.91 7.50 -3.79
CA TRP A 652 17.27 6.19 -3.67
C TRP A 652 18.30 5.08 -3.42
N ARG A 653 19.26 5.32 -2.51
CA ARG A 653 20.40 4.42 -2.18
C ARG A 653 20.01 2.94 -1.94
N ASP A 654 18.75 2.66 -1.60
CA ASP A 654 18.21 1.32 -1.34
C ASP A 654 17.83 0.51 -2.62
N GLY A 655 18.12 1.02 -3.82
CA GLY A 655 18.01 0.22 -5.06
C GLY A 655 16.62 0.20 -5.71
N GLY A 656 15.70 1.09 -5.31
CA GLY A 656 14.41 1.30 -5.96
C GLY A 656 13.40 1.97 -5.04
N TYR A 657 12.50 2.78 -5.62
CA TYR A 657 11.36 3.35 -4.93
C TYR A 657 10.10 3.15 -5.75
N SER A 658 9.04 2.77 -5.05
CA SER A 658 7.77 2.45 -5.65
C SER A 658 6.64 3.17 -4.94
N LEU A 659 5.65 3.55 -5.73
CA LEU A 659 4.42 4.19 -5.29
C LEU A 659 3.32 3.13 -5.37
N CYS A 660 2.85 2.66 -4.20
CA CYS A 660 2.31 1.32 -3.93
C CYS A 660 3.41 0.26 -3.65
N GLU A 661 3.06 -0.84 -2.95
CA GLU A 661 3.92 -1.90 -2.33
C GLU A 661 4.91 -2.66 -3.25
N HIS A 662 5.23 -2.11 -4.42
CA HIS A 662 5.77 -2.79 -5.60
C HIS A 662 7.21 -2.48 -5.89
#